data_AF-A0A261GI02-F1
#
_entry.id   AF-A0A261GI02-F1
#
_cell.length_a   1.000
_cell.length_b   1.000
_cell.length_c   1.000
_cell.angle_alpha   90.00
_cell.angle_beta   90.00
_cell.angle_gamma   90.00
#
_symmetry.space_group_name_H-M   'P 1'
#
loop_
_entity.id
_entity.type
_entity.pdbx_description
1 polymer ?
#
loop_
_entity_poly.entity_id
_entity_poly.type
_entity_poly.pdbx_seq_one_letter_code
_entity_poly.pdbx_strand_id
1 'polypeptide(L)'
;MHGIVKRLAFALGAVVAAVIAVVVLRSGLADIRAVWQLERIAKAPMMAVLGGEAILTGMTQSSGKTLKPRLSREGALYFRYLHEEERGSGDDRHWVTIEDTRRAVDFNLTDGIETVAVNARSGLNMIDWDVDVATRRSQGDHRYTEWAVYPEQSLTVIGWLQRKAGQGTLSFQESGQYRPIVSRASPSEVIRDIGKGGLLWVAGGLALLCLAFYLLTLAVQLHRLIVYLVGLVLVLDMVLLYLGVNLIRADLAGVQERWLQQQQTMDNYLTTLDSGFSDSRTMERYKQLTLAMDEYDRGRLEAVTSYLQKTYMRSTHYLSRTPFRWFAEMDGVQLDWPDFLPFDPNLTIAPEPPGKTDIPYVVAVAIGLGILVLMTWLGLKMVRQKRCIENIPTCAIAGMTWGLNEVNGEVVLVEGDPLSGPLSHCECVWFRYREYEQVGSGKNKRWQLRTDQQGDVTFHLKDKSGDVKVIADGADIITRHKVTRTQGKWRYVEESIQMGDQVYLLGNADVSAIEKHQACLEVKAAPAEGGFPYILSNFSEKDVMLYKARRGLGLLTVAVAACIGVGLFMQALSGDFSPHHFLTTASVATGYLLVLAVIMHYNDLVFLRQRIRRNAANIEVALQRRFDLINNLVRTVKAYGQYEKELMERITRYRSDLQKLVRQANMAQWSEQEKAMAGDVRMLAEQYPELHQQKLISQFMATLESQETYVSLMRDGYNDAVETYQSRIEAFPDLILAKMFRFKAEAYTA
;
A
#
# COMPACT_ATOMS: atom_id res chain seq x y z
N MET A 1 15.12 -28.71 -2.67
CA MET A 1 13.66 -28.86 -2.86
C MET A 1 12.80 -27.80 -2.16
N HIS A 2 13.04 -27.46 -0.88
CA HIS A 2 12.18 -26.53 -0.11
C HIS A 2 12.01 -25.12 -0.72
N GLY A 3 13.01 -24.56 -1.42
CA GLY A 3 12.91 -23.23 -2.03
C GLY A 3 11.99 -23.18 -3.26
N ILE A 4 12.05 -24.19 -4.13
CA ILE A 4 11.25 -24.25 -5.37
C ILE A 4 9.76 -24.47 -5.03
N VAL A 5 9.46 -25.36 -4.09
CA VAL A 5 8.07 -25.62 -3.65
C VAL A 5 7.43 -24.34 -3.08
N LYS A 6 8.16 -23.59 -2.25
CA LYS A 6 7.66 -22.30 -1.73
C LYS A 6 7.38 -21.29 -2.84
N ARG A 7 8.24 -21.21 -3.86
CA ARG A 7 8.05 -20.31 -5.01
C ARG A 7 6.83 -20.70 -5.85
N LEU A 8 6.65 -22.00 -6.11
CA LEU A 8 5.47 -22.50 -6.81
C LEU A 8 4.19 -22.24 -6.00
N ALA A 9 4.22 -22.38 -4.68
CA ALA A 9 3.09 -22.04 -3.82
C ALA A 9 2.74 -20.55 -3.89
N PHE A 10 3.73 -19.65 -3.89
CA PHE A 10 3.49 -18.21 -4.08
C PHE A 10 2.93 -17.90 -5.47
N ALA A 11 3.45 -18.54 -6.53
CA ALA A 11 2.94 -18.36 -7.89
C ALA A 11 1.48 -18.84 -8.03
N LEU A 12 1.15 -20.01 -7.48
CA LEU A 12 -0.22 -20.52 -7.43
C LEU A 12 -1.14 -19.58 -6.65
N GLY A 13 -0.69 -19.11 -5.47
CA GLY A 13 -1.42 -18.15 -4.66
C GLY A 13 -1.67 -16.83 -5.40
N ALA A 14 -0.70 -16.34 -6.18
CA ALA A 14 -0.86 -15.15 -7.02
C ALA A 14 -1.94 -15.34 -8.08
N VAL A 15 -1.95 -16.50 -8.76
CA VAL A 15 -2.99 -16.82 -9.77
C VAL A 15 -4.37 -16.89 -9.14
N VAL A 16 -4.50 -17.60 -8.01
CA VAL A 16 -5.78 -17.71 -7.28
C VAL A 16 -6.29 -16.33 -6.86
N ALA A 17 -5.43 -15.50 -6.26
CA ALA A 17 -5.79 -14.15 -5.86
C ALA A 17 -6.21 -13.28 -7.06
N ALA A 18 -5.53 -13.39 -8.20
CA ALA A 18 -5.88 -12.66 -9.42
C ALA A 18 -7.24 -13.11 -10.00
N VAL A 19 -7.53 -14.41 -10.00
CA VAL A 19 -8.83 -14.92 -10.47
C VAL A 19 -9.96 -14.43 -9.58
N ILE A 20 -9.79 -14.50 -8.26
CA ILE A 20 -10.78 -13.98 -7.31
C ILE A 20 -10.93 -12.46 -7.49
N ALA A 21 -9.83 -11.73 -7.68
CA ALA A 21 -9.87 -10.29 -7.96
C ALA A 21 -10.74 -9.97 -9.18
N VAL A 22 -10.59 -10.70 -10.30
CA VAL A 22 -11.40 -10.48 -11.50
C VAL A 22 -12.88 -10.75 -11.25
N VAL A 23 -13.22 -11.83 -10.53
CA VAL A 23 -14.62 -12.16 -10.19
C VAL A 23 -15.22 -11.06 -9.32
N VAL A 24 -14.50 -10.61 -8.29
CA VAL A 24 -14.94 -9.55 -7.37
C VAL A 24 -15.08 -8.21 -8.10
N LEU A 25 -14.12 -7.83 -8.93
CA LEU A 25 -14.18 -6.62 -9.74
C LEU A 25 -15.39 -6.65 -10.68
N ARG A 26 -15.68 -7.80 -11.32
CA ARG A 26 -16.83 -7.94 -12.20
C ARG A 26 -18.15 -7.69 -11.48
N SER A 27 -18.30 -8.21 -10.26
CA SER A 27 -19.49 -7.95 -9.43
C SER A 27 -19.62 -6.47 -9.07
N GLY A 28 -18.53 -5.85 -8.60
CA GLY A 28 -18.55 -4.42 -8.24
C GLY A 28 -18.85 -3.50 -9.42
N LEU A 29 -18.32 -3.82 -10.61
CA LEU A 29 -18.60 -3.07 -11.83
C LEU A 29 -20.04 -3.23 -12.30
N ALA A 30 -20.68 -4.38 -12.06
CA ALA A 30 -22.09 -4.57 -12.39
C ALA A 30 -22.98 -3.63 -11.54
N ASP A 31 -22.69 -3.52 -10.24
CA ASP A 31 -23.39 -2.59 -9.35
C ASP A 31 -23.17 -1.13 -9.78
N ILE A 32 -21.94 -0.73 -10.10
CA ILE A 32 -21.64 0.64 -10.54
C ILE A 32 -22.34 0.98 -11.87
N ARG A 33 -22.44 0.03 -12.81
CA ARG A 33 -23.22 0.25 -14.04
C ARG A 33 -24.70 0.44 -13.74
N ALA A 34 -25.25 -0.35 -12.83
CA ALA A 34 -26.65 -0.23 -12.42
C ALA A 34 -26.94 1.15 -11.84
N VAL A 35 -26.05 1.69 -11.00
CA VAL A 35 -26.16 3.07 -10.46
C VAL A 35 -26.34 4.09 -11.58
N TRP A 36 -25.47 4.09 -12.59
CA TRP A 36 -25.55 5.09 -13.65
C TRP A 36 -26.74 4.92 -14.57
N GLN A 37 -27.14 3.67 -14.82
CA GLN A 37 -28.37 3.39 -15.54
C GLN A 37 -29.55 4.05 -14.83
N LEU A 38 -29.63 3.92 -13.50
CA LEU A 38 -30.69 4.51 -12.67
C LEU A 38 -30.61 6.02 -12.51
N GLU A 39 -29.42 6.62 -12.33
CA GLU A 39 -29.25 8.08 -12.19
C GLU A 39 -29.76 8.86 -13.41
N ARG A 40 -29.72 8.23 -14.59
CA ARG A 40 -30.15 8.83 -15.85
C ARG A 40 -31.66 8.81 -16.06
N ILE A 41 -32.38 7.90 -15.38
CA ILE A 41 -33.84 7.88 -15.43
C ILE A 41 -34.34 9.12 -14.70
N ALA A 42 -34.95 10.05 -15.44
CA ALA A 42 -35.52 11.25 -14.82
C ALA A 42 -36.68 10.88 -13.90
N LYS A 43 -36.81 11.58 -12.77
CA LYS A 43 -37.99 11.45 -11.90
C LYS A 43 -39.17 12.13 -12.58
N ALA A 44 -40.27 11.40 -12.74
CA ALA A 44 -41.49 11.90 -13.37
C ALA A 44 -42.72 11.25 -12.72
N PRO A 45 -43.90 11.92 -12.79
CA PRO A 45 -45.16 11.30 -12.37
C PRO A 45 -45.42 10.05 -13.21
N MET A 46 -46.15 9.07 -12.66
CA MET A 46 -46.35 7.78 -13.32
C MET A 46 -46.92 7.94 -14.73
N MET A 47 -47.83 8.91 -14.89
CA MET A 47 -48.52 9.20 -16.17
C MET A 47 -47.60 9.63 -17.30
N ALA A 48 -46.44 10.19 -16.96
CA ALA A 48 -45.44 10.68 -17.91
C ALA A 48 -44.53 9.59 -18.45
N VAL A 49 -44.44 8.43 -17.79
CA VAL A 49 -43.53 7.37 -18.20
C VAL A 49 -44.18 6.55 -19.31
N LEU A 50 -43.66 6.64 -20.54
CA LEU A 50 -44.25 5.99 -21.72
C LEU A 50 -44.11 4.46 -21.73
N GLY A 51 -43.05 3.94 -21.11
CA GLY A 51 -42.73 2.51 -21.05
C GLY A 51 -41.21 2.28 -21.08
N GLY A 52 -40.79 1.05 -20.79
CA GLY A 52 -39.38 0.69 -20.63
C GLY A 52 -38.92 0.74 -19.18
N GLU A 53 -37.62 0.97 -18.96
CA GLU A 53 -37.04 1.07 -17.62
C GLU A 53 -37.58 2.29 -16.87
N ALA A 54 -38.15 2.05 -15.69
CA ALA A 54 -38.84 3.07 -14.93
C ALA A 54 -38.50 3.00 -13.45
N ILE A 55 -38.39 4.18 -12.83
CA ILE A 55 -38.33 4.36 -11.39
C ILE A 55 -39.65 5.03 -10.98
N LEU A 56 -40.53 4.28 -10.34
CA LEU A 56 -41.83 4.78 -9.88
C LEU A 56 -41.83 4.89 -8.37
N THR A 57 -42.39 5.97 -7.84
CA THR A 57 -42.61 6.16 -6.40
C THR A 57 -44.08 6.43 -6.16
N GLY A 58 -44.69 5.72 -5.21
CA GLY A 58 -46.10 5.92 -4.89
C GLY A 58 -46.55 5.11 -3.67
N MET A 59 -47.80 5.30 -3.29
CA MET A 59 -48.45 4.56 -2.20
C MET A 59 -48.93 3.20 -2.70
N THR A 60 -48.71 2.17 -1.90
CA THR A 60 -49.15 0.81 -2.21
C THR A 60 -50.63 0.61 -1.92
N GLN A 61 -51.32 -0.09 -2.81
CA GLN A 61 -52.69 -0.53 -2.63
C GLN A 61 -52.81 -2.03 -2.93
N SER A 62 -53.66 -2.72 -2.18
CA SER A 62 -53.90 -4.14 -2.39
C SER A 62 -54.72 -4.39 -3.66
N SER A 63 -54.31 -5.35 -4.49
CA SER A 63 -55.10 -5.86 -5.64
C SER A 63 -56.21 -6.83 -5.19
N GLY A 64 -56.67 -6.73 -3.94
CA GLY A 64 -57.73 -7.55 -3.36
C GLY A 64 -57.27 -8.83 -2.64
N LYS A 65 -55.98 -9.17 -2.66
CA LYS A 65 -55.40 -10.28 -1.89
C LYS A 65 -54.26 -9.77 -1.01
N THR A 66 -54.24 -10.15 0.26
CA THR A 66 -53.12 -9.90 1.17
C THR A 66 -52.58 -11.23 1.71
N LEU A 67 -51.32 -11.24 2.05
CA LEU A 67 -50.65 -12.33 2.73
C LEU A 67 -50.77 -12.12 4.24
N LYS A 68 -50.77 -13.22 5.01
CA LYS A 68 -50.64 -13.16 6.47
C LYS A 68 -49.22 -13.61 6.83
N PRO A 69 -48.30 -12.68 7.16
CA PRO A 69 -46.99 -13.00 7.70
C PRO A 69 -47.13 -13.78 9.00
N ARG A 70 -46.10 -14.56 9.35
CA ARG A 70 -46.17 -15.51 10.47
C ARG A 70 -46.07 -14.81 11.82
N LEU A 71 -45.26 -13.76 11.89
CA LEU A 71 -45.01 -13.02 13.13
C LEU A 71 -45.98 -11.85 13.29
N SER A 72 -46.02 -10.92 12.33
CA SER A 72 -46.82 -9.69 12.46
C SER A 72 -48.32 -9.92 12.32
N ARG A 73 -48.73 -10.95 11.55
CA ARG A 73 -50.13 -11.33 11.26
C ARG A 73 -50.98 -10.25 10.57
N GLU A 74 -50.41 -9.10 10.26
CA GLU A 74 -51.05 -8.02 9.49
C GLU A 74 -51.12 -8.35 8.00
N GLY A 75 -52.09 -7.80 7.27
CA GLY A 75 -52.23 -8.06 5.84
C GLY A 75 -51.09 -7.45 5.02
N ALA A 76 -50.13 -8.26 4.58
CA ALA A 76 -48.94 -7.81 3.85
C ALA A 76 -49.04 -8.06 2.34
N LEU A 77 -48.37 -7.22 1.55
CA LEU A 77 -48.20 -7.40 0.10
C LEU A 77 -46.98 -8.27 -0.21
N TYR A 78 -45.94 -8.18 0.61
CA TYR A 78 -44.76 -9.03 0.58
C TYR A 78 -44.32 -9.35 2.01
N PHE A 79 -43.81 -10.56 2.23
CA PHE A 79 -43.02 -10.83 3.42
C PHE A 79 -41.89 -11.83 3.15
N ARG A 80 -40.80 -11.67 3.92
CA ARG A 80 -39.73 -12.65 4.08
C ARG A 80 -39.65 -13.04 5.55
N TYR A 81 -39.74 -14.33 5.82
CA TYR A 81 -39.59 -14.91 7.15
C TYR A 81 -38.29 -15.71 7.21
N LEU A 82 -37.39 -15.31 8.11
CA LEU A 82 -36.11 -15.97 8.36
C LEU A 82 -36.09 -16.53 9.78
N HIS A 83 -35.90 -17.84 9.89
CA HIS A 83 -35.67 -18.55 11.16
C HIS A 83 -34.23 -19.02 11.21
N GLU A 84 -33.52 -18.58 12.23
CA GLU A 84 -32.13 -18.94 12.49
C GLU A 84 -32.00 -19.57 13.88
N GLU A 85 -31.04 -20.48 14.02
CA GLU A 85 -30.65 -21.12 15.28
C GLU A 85 -29.17 -20.87 15.55
N GLU A 86 -28.85 -20.44 16.76
CA GLU A 86 -27.49 -20.28 17.24
C GLU A 86 -26.90 -21.66 17.56
N ARG A 87 -25.85 -22.04 16.83
CA ARG A 87 -25.11 -23.30 17.04
C ARG A 87 -23.68 -23.00 17.46
N GLY A 88 -23.15 -23.83 18.33
CA GLY A 88 -21.78 -23.73 18.84
C GLY A 88 -21.72 -23.80 20.36
N SER A 89 -20.51 -23.74 20.92
CA SER A 89 -20.29 -23.76 22.36
C SER A 89 -19.26 -22.71 22.74
N GLY A 90 -19.51 -21.97 23.82
CA GLY A 90 -18.65 -20.88 24.28
C GLY A 90 -18.66 -19.68 23.33
N ASP A 91 -17.47 -19.25 22.91
CA ASP A 91 -17.25 -18.09 22.03
C ASP A 91 -17.42 -18.41 20.53
N ASP A 92 -17.61 -19.67 20.13
CA ASP A 92 -17.72 -20.09 18.72
C ASP A 92 -19.19 -20.25 18.25
N ARG A 93 -20.08 -19.43 18.81
CA ARG A 93 -21.51 -19.44 18.48
C ARG A 93 -21.76 -18.70 17.17
N HIS A 94 -22.52 -19.32 16.27
CA HIS A 94 -22.88 -18.75 14.97
C HIS A 94 -24.33 -19.09 14.63
N TRP A 95 -24.98 -18.18 13.89
CA TRP A 95 -26.36 -18.37 13.44
C TRP A 95 -26.39 -19.25 12.19
N VAL A 96 -27.25 -20.25 12.19
CA VAL A 96 -27.53 -21.13 11.05
C VAL A 96 -28.97 -20.95 10.62
N THR A 97 -29.20 -20.69 9.33
CA THR A 97 -30.53 -20.56 8.77
C THR A 97 -31.23 -21.93 8.74
N ILE A 98 -32.39 -22.02 9.41
CA ILE A 98 -33.27 -23.19 9.38
C ILE A 98 -34.32 -23.04 8.27
N GLU A 99 -34.92 -21.84 8.17
CA GLU A 99 -35.97 -21.56 7.20
C GLU A 99 -35.82 -20.13 6.65
N ASP A 100 -35.90 -19.98 5.32
CA ASP A 100 -36.03 -18.68 4.63
C ASP A 100 -37.20 -18.78 3.64
N THR A 101 -38.36 -18.24 4.03
CA THR A 101 -39.59 -18.28 3.24
C THR A 101 -39.94 -16.89 2.75
N ARG A 102 -40.14 -16.74 1.44
CA ARG A 102 -40.54 -15.48 0.80
C ARG A 102 -41.86 -15.64 0.06
N ARG A 103 -42.75 -14.66 0.16
CA ARG A 103 -44.00 -14.62 -0.62
C ARG A 103 -44.36 -13.18 -0.97
N ALA A 104 -44.86 -12.98 -2.19
CA ALA A 104 -45.43 -11.71 -2.66
C ALA A 104 -46.79 -11.94 -3.32
N VAL A 105 -47.64 -10.92 -3.27
CA VAL A 105 -48.82 -10.77 -4.12
C VAL A 105 -48.60 -9.58 -5.05
N ASP A 106 -49.28 -9.61 -6.20
CA ASP A 106 -49.31 -8.44 -7.08
C ASP A 106 -50.12 -7.33 -6.39
N PHE A 107 -49.66 -6.09 -6.56
CA PHE A 107 -50.23 -4.92 -5.87
C PHE A 107 -50.24 -3.72 -6.80
N ASN A 108 -50.96 -2.67 -6.41
CA ASN A 108 -51.05 -1.44 -7.18
C ASN A 108 -50.17 -0.37 -6.52
N LEU A 109 -49.55 0.48 -7.33
CA LEU A 109 -48.79 1.64 -6.90
C LEU A 109 -49.49 2.88 -7.43
N THR A 110 -49.80 3.85 -6.56
CA THR A 110 -50.48 5.09 -6.96
C THR A 110 -49.71 6.33 -6.54
N ASP A 111 -49.58 7.32 -7.42
CA ASP A 111 -49.06 8.66 -7.09
C ASP A 111 -50.19 9.66 -6.76
N GLY A 112 -51.44 9.18 -6.67
CA GLY A 112 -52.64 9.99 -6.47
C GLY A 112 -53.31 10.45 -7.76
N ILE A 113 -52.61 10.39 -8.91
CA ILE A 113 -53.16 10.74 -10.23
C ILE A 113 -53.37 9.47 -11.05
N GLU A 114 -52.35 8.61 -11.09
CA GLU A 114 -52.39 7.36 -11.82
C GLU A 114 -52.15 6.16 -10.90
N THR A 115 -52.61 4.98 -11.33
CA THR A 115 -52.37 3.71 -10.67
C THR A 115 -51.70 2.73 -11.64
N VAL A 116 -50.56 2.18 -11.23
CA VAL A 116 -49.79 1.19 -11.99
C VAL A 116 -49.85 -0.16 -11.26
N ALA A 117 -50.20 -1.22 -11.98
CA ALA A 117 -50.17 -2.58 -11.44
C ALA A 117 -48.73 -3.10 -11.38
N VAL A 118 -48.31 -3.68 -10.26
CA VAL A 118 -46.96 -4.22 -10.02
C VAL A 118 -47.03 -5.75 -9.93
N ASN A 119 -46.42 -6.43 -10.90
CA ASN A 119 -46.42 -7.90 -11.00
C ASN A 119 -45.36 -8.56 -10.11
N ALA A 120 -45.38 -8.25 -8.80
CA ALA A 120 -44.38 -8.68 -7.84
C ALA A 120 -44.33 -10.20 -7.61
N ARG A 121 -45.45 -10.92 -7.78
CA ARG A 121 -45.47 -12.38 -7.56
C ARG A 121 -44.60 -13.12 -8.56
N SER A 122 -44.71 -12.75 -9.83
CA SER A 122 -43.97 -13.38 -10.93
C SER A 122 -42.46 -13.10 -10.88
N GLY A 123 -42.07 -11.97 -10.27
CA GLY A 123 -40.68 -11.53 -10.12
C GLY A 123 -40.07 -11.80 -8.75
N LEU A 124 -40.72 -12.57 -7.86
CA LEU A 124 -40.35 -12.68 -6.44
C LEU A 124 -38.85 -12.89 -6.18
N ASN A 125 -38.20 -13.76 -6.96
CA ASN A 125 -36.79 -14.10 -6.81
C ASN A 125 -35.83 -13.18 -7.58
N MET A 126 -36.35 -12.38 -8.51
CA MET A 126 -35.58 -11.43 -9.32
C MET A 126 -35.52 -10.05 -8.67
N ILE A 127 -36.55 -9.70 -7.91
CA ILE A 127 -36.65 -8.44 -7.17
C ILE A 127 -35.69 -8.48 -5.97
N ASP A 128 -34.87 -7.45 -5.87
CA ASP A 128 -34.17 -7.12 -4.65
C ASP A 128 -35.11 -6.36 -3.71
N TRP A 129 -35.45 -7.00 -2.59
CA TRP A 129 -36.42 -6.49 -1.63
C TRP A 129 -35.68 -5.77 -0.50
N ASP A 130 -35.60 -4.45 -0.61
CA ASP A 130 -34.99 -3.58 0.38
C ASP A 130 -36.07 -2.94 1.28
N VAL A 131 -36.53 -3.74 2.22
CA VAL A 131 -37.70 -3.42 3.07
C VAL A 131 -37.30 -3.48 4.53
N ASP A 132 -37.99 -2.72 5.38
CA ASP A 132 -37.68 -2.68 6.80
C ASP A 132 -38.02 -4.01 7.50
N VAL A 133 -37.30 -4.28 8.59
CA VAL A 133 -37.66 -5.36 9.51
C VAL A 133 -39.00 -5.00 10.16
N ALA A 134 -40.04 -5.78 9.85
CA ALA A 134 -41.36 -5.61 10.43
C ALA A 134 -41.40 -6.10 11.88
N THR A 135 -40.78 -7.24 12.15
CA THR A 135 -40.73 -7.82 13.51
C THR A 135 -39.49 -8.69 13.68
N ARG A 136 -38.85 -8.61 14.85
CA ARG A 136 -37.79 -9.54 15.26
C ARG A 136 -38.11 -10.10 16.64
N ARG A 137 -38.03 -11.42 16.79
CA ARG A 137 -38.24 -12.12 18.07
C ARG A 137 -37.12 -13.13 18.28
N SER A 138 -36.56 -13.16 19.49
CA SER A 138 -35.61 -14.20 19.90
C SER A 138 -36.22 -15.05 21.01
N GLN A 139 -36.03 -16.37 20.95
CA GLN A 139 -36.51 -17.32 21.95
C GLN A 139 -35.48 -18.44 22.12
N GLY A 140 -34.79 -18.45 23.26
CA GLY A 140 -33.65 -19.35 23.49
C GLY A 140 -32.58 -19.13 22.44
N ASP A 141 -32.12 -20.23 21.83
CA ASP A 141 -31.11 -20.22 20.77
C ASP A 141 -31.70 -19.91 19.39
N HIS A 142 -33.00 -19.60 19.28
CA HIS A 142 -33.64 -19.27 18.00
C HIS A 142 -33.88 -17.77 17.85
N ARG A 143 -33.66 -17.28 16.63
CA ARG A 143 -34.01 -15.93 16.20
C ARG A 143 -34.92 -16.00 15.00
N TYR A 144 -36.02 -15.25 15.06
CA TYR A 144 -37.00 -15.11 14.00
C TYR A 144 -37.02 -13.67 13.55
N THR A 145 -36.74 -13.42 12.28
CA THR A 145 -36.79 -12.08 11.69
C THR A 145 -37.77 -12.09 10.53
N GLU A 146 -38.69 -11.12 10.52
CA GLU A 146 -39.67 -10.94 9.46
C GLU A 146 -39.54 -9.54 8.88
N TRP A 147 -39.45 -9.49 7.56
CA TRP A 147 -39.53 -8.28 6.75
C TRP A 147 -40.86 -8.30 6.02
N ALA A 148 -41.57 -7.17 5.98
CA ALA A 148 -42.86 -7.11 5.32
C ALA A 148 -43.14 -5.74 4.71
N VAL A 149 -43.91 -5.75 3.63
CA VAL A 149 -44.48 -4.55 2.98
C VAL A 149 -45.98 -4.58 3.22
N TYR A 150 -46.54 -3.48 3.68
CA TYR A 150 -47.96 -3.33 3.93
C TYR A 150 -48.61 -2.40 2.88
N PRO A 151 -49.94 -2.49 2.71
CA PRO A 151 -50.70 -1.46 2.01
C PRO A 151 -50.53 -0.08 2.66
N GLU A 152 -50.80 0.97 1.89
CA GLU A 152 -50.68 2.38 2.31
C GLU A 152 -49.27 2.78 2.74
N GLN A 153 -48.26 2.12 2.17
CA GLN A 153 -46.84 2.48 2.36
C GLN A 153 -46.30 3.10 1.08
N SER A 154 -45.50 4.16 1.23
CA SER A 154 -44.74 4.72 0.11
C SER A 154 -43.59 3.77 -0.26
N LEU A 155 -43.53 3.38 -1.53
CA LEU A 155 -42.47 2.54 -2.08
C LEU A 155 -41.86 3.18 -3.33
N THR A 156 -40.56 2.92 -3.50
CA THR A 156 -39.85 3.06 -4.76
C THR A 156 -39.77 1.69 -5.43
N VAL A 157 -40.26 1.61 -6.66
CA VAL A 157 -40.24 0.40 -7.48
C VAL A 157 -39.47 0.67 -8.75
N ILE A 158 -38.43 -0.14 -8.99
CA ILE A 158 -37.57 -0.08 -10.16
C ILE A 158 -37.84 -1.33 -10.99
N GLY A 159 -38.35 -1.13 -12.20
CA GLY A 159 -38.79 -2.22 -13.07
C GLY A 159 -38.99 -1.80 -14.52
N TRP A 160 -39.52 -2.72 -15.31
CA TRP A 160 -39.91 -2.47 -16.69
C TRP A 160 -41.40 -2.16 -16.77
N LEU A 161 -41.75 -0.92 -17.09
CA LEU A 161 -43.12 -0.48 -17.29
C LEU A 161 -43.58 -0.83 -18.70
N GLN A 162 -44.65 -1.60 -18.80
CA GLN A 162 -45.40 -1.81 -20.05
C GLN A 162 -46.71 -1.06 -19.96
N ARG A 163 -47.08 -0.37 -21.04
CA ARG A 163 -48.38 0.27 -21.15
C ARG A 163 -49.20 -0.42 -22.24
N LYS A 164 -50.38 -0.90 -21.88
CA LYS A 164 -51.37 -1.47 -22.82
C LYS A 164 -52.71 -0.78 -22.59
N ALA A 165 -53.28 -0.18 -23.64
CA ALA A 165 -54.58 0.52 -23.59
C ALA A 165 -54.71 1.52 -22.42
N GLY A 166 -53.66 2.30 -22.16
CA GLY A 166 -53.65 3.32 -21.09
C GLY A 166 -53.30 2.81 -19.69
N GLN A 167 -53.42 1.51 -19.41
CA GLN A 167 -53.05 0.93 -18.11
C GLN A 167 -51.56 0.57 -18.06
N GLY A 168 -50.88 1.05 -17.01
CA GLY A 168 -49.50 0.71 -16.72
C GLY A 168 -49.38 -0.60 -15.93
N THR A 169 -48.54 -1.51 -16.39
CA THR A 169 -48.15 -2.72 -15.67
C THR A 169 -46.63 -2.80 -15.58
N LEU A 170 -46.10 -2.88 -14.36
CA LEU A 170 -44.68 -2.97 -14.08
C LEU A 170 -44.29 -4.45 -13.87
N SER A 171 -43.38 -4.92 -14.71
CA SER A 171 -42.83 -6.28 -14.73
C SER A 171 -41.35 -6.27 -14.34
N PHE A 172 -40.88 -7.43 -13.89
CA PHE A 172 -39.48 -7.66 -13.50
C PHE A 172 -38.81 -8.77 -14.30
N GLN A 173 -39.53 -9.36 -15.26
CA GLN A 173 -39.05 -10.50 -16.05
C GLN A 173 -38.45 -10.09 -17.40
N GLU A 174 -38.70 -8.85 -17.83
CA GLU A 174 -38.19 -8.34 -19.10
C GLU A 174 -36.67 -8.18 -19.02
N SER A 175 -35.99 -8.56 -20.10
CA SER A 175 -34.55 -8.34 -20.22
C SER A 175 -34.28 -6.85 -20.40
N GLY A 176 -33.59 -6.23 -19.45
CA GLY A 176 -33.19 -4.82 -19.51
C GLY A 176 -31.87 -4.56 -18.80
N GLN A 177 -31.38 -3.35 -18.94
CA GLN A 177 -30.20 -2.79 -18.30
C GLN A 177 -30.61 -2.13 -16.96
N TYR A 178 -31.36 -2.85 -16.12
CA TYR A 178 -31.77 -2.36 -14.81
C TYR A 178 -31.73 -3.48 -13.76
N ARG A 179 -31.64 -3.09 -12.48
CA ARG A 179 -31.76 -4.00 -11.35
C ARG A 179 -33.20 -3.90 -10.80
N PRO A 180 -33.99 -4.98 -10.83
CA PRO A 180 -35.31 -5.02 -10.20
C PRO A 180 -35.22 -4.75 -8.70
N ILE A 181 -35.84 -3.67 -8.22
CA ILE A 181 -35.79 -3.30 -6.79
C ILE A 181 -37.17 -2.86 -6.34
N VAL A 182 -37.55 -3.31 -5.14
CA VAL A 182 -38.66 -2.75 -4.38
C VAL A 182 -38.11 -2.30 -3.05
N SER A 183 -38.11 -0.99 -2.81
CA SER A 183 -37.55 -0.39 -1.60
C SER A 183 -38.48 0.61 -0.95
N ARG A 184 -38.38 0.74 0.38
CA ARG A 184 -39.00 1.85 1.13
C ARG A 184 -38.17 3.14 1.06
N ALA A 185 -36.91 3.03 0.68
CA ALA A 185 -36.02 4.16 0.55
C ALA A 185 -36.38 5.01 -0.67
N SER A 186 -35.97 6.28 -0.63
CA SER A 186 -36.09 7.15 -1.79
C SER A 186 -35.22 6.65 -2.95
N PRO A 187 -35.54 6.99 -4.22
CA PRO A 187 -34.72 6.57 -5.36
C PRO A 187 -33.23 6.91 -5.22
N SER A 188 -32.93 8.10 -4.68
CA SER A 188 -31.57 8.56 -4.42
C SER A 188 -30.84 7.73 -3.37
N GLU A 189 -31.55 7.24 -2.34
CA GLU A 189 -30.96 6.37 -1.32
C GLU A 189 -30.65 4.99 -1.87
N VAL A 190 -31.57 4.41 -2.64
CA VAL A 190 -31.39 3.11 -3.32
C VAL A 190 -30.16 3.14 -4.23
N ILE A 191 -30.07 4.14 -5.11
CA ILE A 191 -28.95 4.33 -6.04
C ILE A 191 -27.63 4.44 -5.26
N ARG A 192 -27.61 5.26 -4.22
CA ARG A 192 -26.43 5.46 -3.38
C ARG A 192 -25.98 4.17 -2.69
N ASP A 193 -26.90 3.36 -2.19
CA ASP A 193 -26.56 2.13 -1.46
C ASP A 193 -26.04 1.02 -2.39
N ILE A 194 -26.53 0.96 -3.64
CA ILE A 194 -25.94 0.11 -4.68
C ILE A 194 -24.51 0.57 -5.00
N GLY A 195 -24.30 1.88 -5.20
CA GLY A 195 -22.98 2.42 -5.54
C GLY A 195 -21.92 2.16 -4.46
N LYS A 196 -22.33 2.32 -3.21
CA LYS A 196 -21.56 1.95 -2.01
C LYS A 196 -21.13 0.48 -2.02
N GLY A 197 -22.07 -0.44 -2.23
CA GLY A 197 -21.78 -1.87 -2.33
C GLY A 197 -20.82 -2.19 -3.48
N GLY A 198 -21.08 -1.62 -4.67
CA GLY A 198 -20.23 -1.80 -5.84
C GLY A 198 -18.80 -1.32 -5.62
N LEU A 199 -18.62 -0.18 -4.95
CA LEU A 199 -17.31 0.37 -4.63
C LEU A 199 -16.52 -0.49 -3.65
N LEU A 200 -17.18 -1.05 -2.62
CA LEU A 200 -16.56 -1.98 -1.69
C LEU A 200 -16.02 -3.22 -2.42
N TRP A 201 -16.81 -3.78 -3.34
CA TRP A 201 -16.35 -4.88 -4.19
C TRP A 201 -15.18 -4.46 -5.07
N VAL A 202 -15.24 -3.29 -5.72
CA VAL A 202 -14.11 -2.79 -6.53
C VAL A 202 -12.84 -2.65 -5.70
N ALA A 203 -12.91 -2.00 -4.53
CA ALA A 203 -11.76 -1.80 -3.65
C ALA A 203 -11.20 -3.15 -3.15
N GLY A 204 -12.06 -4.09 -2.79
CA GLY A 204 -11.65 -5.45 -2.42
C GLY A 204 -10.96 -6.20 -3.57
N GLY A 205 -11.48 -6.06 -4.80
CA GLY A 205 -10.88 -6.62 -6.00
C GLY A 205 -9.50 -6.06 -6.31
N LEU A 206 -9.33 -4.74 -6.20
CA LEU A 206 -8.04 -4.07 -6.36
C LEU A 206 -7.05 -4.47 -5.26
N ALA A 207 -7.50 -4.62 -4.00
CA ALA A 207 -6.66 -5.11 -2.91
C ALA A 207 -6.18 -6.55 -3.14
N LEU A 208 -7.05 -7.43 -3.67
CA LEU A 208 -6.66 -8.79 -4.07
C LEU A 208 -5.67 -8.79 -5.24
N LEU A 209 -5.79 -7.83 -6.15
CA LEU A 209 -4.82 -7.65 -7.24
C LEU A 209 -3.46 -7.19 -6.70
N CYS A 210 -3.43 -6.28 -5.73
CA CYS A 210 -2.21 -5.92 -5.01
C CYS A 210 -1.57 -7.14 -4.33
N LEU A 211 -2.38 -7.98 -3.66
CA LEU A 211 -1.92 -9.22 -3.05
C LEU A 211 -1.36 -10.20 -4.09
N ALA A 212 -2.03 -10.36 -5.24
CA ALA A 212 -1.57 -11.20 -6.33
C ALA A 212 -0.20 -10.75 -6.85
N PHE A 213 -0.03 -9.44 -7.07
CA PHE A 213 1.25 -8.86 -7.50
C PHE A 213 2.35 -9.07 -6.45
N TYR A 214 2.05 -8.84 -5.17
CA TYR A 214 2.99 -9.10 -4.08
C TYR A 214 3.44 -10.58 -4.07
N LEU A 215 2.51 -11.53 -4.12
CA LEU A 215 2.83 -12.97 -4.16
C LEU A 215 3.66 -13.34 -5.40
N LEU A 216 3.36 -12.76 -6.56
CA LEU A 216 4.15 -12.95 -7.77
C LEU A 216 5.60 -12.48 -7.58
N THR A 217 5.82 -11.33 -6.94
CA THR A 217 7.17 -10.82 -6.69
C THR A 217 7.95 -11.69 -5.70
N LEU A 218 7.27 -12.33 -4.74
CA LEU A 218 7.88 -13.34 -3.88
C LEU A 218 8.31 -14.59 -4.67
N ALA A 219 7.52 -15.00 -5.66
CA ALA A 219 7.84 -16.14 -6.53
C ALA A 219 9.05 -15.86 -7.46
N VAL A 220 9.16 -14.63 -7.98
CA VAL A 220 10.24 -14.19 -8.88
C VAL A 220 11.49 -13.72 -8.12
N GLN A 221 11.41 -13.50 -6.80
CA GLN A 221 12.50 -12.97 -5.96
C GLN A 221 12.91 -11.54 -6.32
N LEU A 222 11.95 -10.74 -6.79
CA LEU A 222 12.16 -9.32 -7.04
C LEU A 222 12.20 -8.58 -5.71
N HIS A 223 13.34 -7.93 -5.42
CA HIS A 223 13.59 -7.24 -4.14
C HIS A 223 13.97 -5.77 -4.30
N ARG A 224 14.22 -5.33 -5.55
CA ARG A 224 14.43 -3.91 -5.85
C ARG A 224 13.12 -3.15 -5.60
N LEU A 225 13.16 -2.29 -4.59
CA LEU A 225 11.97 -1.64 -4.03
C LEU A 225 11.26 -0.75 -5.06
N ILE A 226 12.02 0.08 -5.78
CA ILE A 226 11.46 1.01 -6.75
C ILE A 226 10.84 0.24 -7.91
N VAL A 227 11.52 -0.80 -8.42
CA VAL A 227 10.98 -1.67 -9.48
C VAL A 227 9.68 -2.33 -9.03
N TYR A 228 9.61 -2.77 -7.78
CA TYR A 228 8.39 -3.33 -7.20
C TYR A 228 7.24 -2.32 -7.16
N LEU A 229 7.47 -1.15 -6.55
CA LEU A 229 6.42 -0.14 -6.36
C LEU A 229 5.94 0.43 -7.70
N VAL A 230 6.86 0.68 -8.64
CA VAL A 230 6.52 1.11 -10.00
C VAL A 230 5.71 0.05 -10.71
N GLY A 231 6.14 -1.22 -10.67
CA GLY A 231 5.40 -2.32 -11.29
C GLY A 231 4.00 -2.49 -10.71
N LEU A 232 3.86 -2.41 -9.38
CA LEU A 232 2.57 -2.53 -8.69
C LEU A 232 1.61 -1.42 -9.14
N VAL A 233 2.07 -0.16 -9.10
CA VAL A 233 1.25 1.00 -9.46
C VAL A 233 0.92 1.00 -10.96
N LEU A 234 1.87 0.65 -11.83
CA LEU A 234 1.59 0.54 -13.27
C LEU A 234 0.50 -0.48 -13.58
N VAL A 235 0.53 -1.66 -12.93
CA VAL A 235 -0.50 -2.68 -13.11
C VAL A 235 -1.86 -2.16 -12.62
N LEU A 236 -1.90 -1.51 -11.47
CA LEU A 236 -3.13 -0.98 -10.89
C LEU A 236 -3.71 0.17 -11.73
N ASP A 237 -2.86 1.09 -12.18
CA ASP A 237 -3.25 2.21 -13.04
C ASP A 237 -3.76 1.69 -14.39
N MET A 238 -3.09 0.69 -14.99
CA MET A 238 -3.56 0.06 -16.23
C MET A 238 -4.94 -0.58 -16.06
N VAL A 239 -5.19 -1.26 -14.93
CA VAL A 239 -6.50 -1.83 -14.62
C VAL A 239 -7.54 -0.73 -14.41
N LEU A 240 -7.25 0.29 -13.61
CA LEU A 240 -8.18 1.41 -13.35
C LEU A 240 -8.51 2.20 -14.63
N LEU A 241 -7.50 2.45 -15.48
CA LEU A 241 -7.67 3.06 -16.81
C LEU A 241 -8.55 2.21 -17.70
N TYR A 242 -8.27 0.90 -17.80
CA TYR A 242 -9.07 -0.03 -18.59
C TYR A 242 -10.52 -0.07 -18.11
N LEU A 243 -10.73 -0.13 -16.79
CA LEU A 243 -12.06 -0.12 -16.19
C LEU A 243 -12.78 1.20 -16.50
N GLY A 244 -12.15 2.35 -16.24
CA GLY A 244 -12.73 3.66 -16.49
C GLY A 244 -13.13 3.87 -17.95
N VAL A 245 -12.25 3.56 -18.90
CA VAL A 245 -12.52 3.72 -20.34
C VAL A 245 -13.65 2.80 -20.82
N ASN A 246 -13.62 1.52 -20.43
CA ASN A 246 -14.69 0.59 -20.83
C ASN A 246 -16.04 0.98 -20.26
N LEU A 247 -16.06 1.49 -19.03
CA LEU A 247 -17.28 1.90 -18.38
C LEU A 247 -17.84 3.15 -19.08
N ILE A 248 -17.00 4.12 -19.47
CA ILE A 248 -17.42 5.29 -20.29
C ILE A 248 -18.02 4.84 -21.61
N ARG A 249 -17.34 3.96 -22.36
CA ARG A 249 -17.81 3.51 -23.68
C ARG A 249 -19.13 2.74 -23.60
N ALA A 250 -19.24 1.80 -22.66
CA ALA A 250 -20.49 1.08 -22.42
C ALA A 250 -21.63 2.04 -22.05
N ASP A 251 -21.30 3.06 -21.26
CA ASP A 251 -22.24 4.06 -20.80
C ASP A 251 -22.70 5.01 -21.93
N LEU A 252 -21.81 5.38 -22.85
CA LEU A 252 -22.13 6.16 -24.06
C LEU A 252 -23.07 5.40 -25.00
N ALA A 253 -22.76 4.14 -25.31
CA ALA A 253 -23.62 3.28 -26.12
C ALA A 253 -25.03 3.16 -25.51
N GLY A 254 -25.10 2.97 -24.19
CA GLY A 254 -26.38 2.90 -23.47
C GLY A 254 -27.15 4.22 -23.41
N VAL A 255 -26.51 5.40 -23.55
CA VAL A 255 -27.24 6.68 -23.72
C VAL A 255 -27.94 6.69 -25.07
N GLN A 256 -27.19 6.40 -26.13
CA GLN A 256 -27.68 6.50 -27.50
C GLN A 256 -28.85 5.53 -27.74
N GLU A 257 -28.69 4.27 -27.31
CA GLU A 257 -29.73 3.25 -27.44
C GLU A 257 -31.02 3.64 -26.72
N ARG A 258 -30.91 4.11 -25.47
CA ARG A 258 -32.08 4.56 -24.69
C ARG A 258 -32.75 5.78 -25.28
N TRP A 259 -31.97 6.75 -25.77
CA TRP A 259 -32.53 7.93 -26.41
C TRP A 259 -33.34 7.57 -27.65
N LEU A 260 -32.79 6.71 -28.51
CA LEU A 260 -33.50 6.18 -29.69
C LEU A 260 -34.78 5.42 -29.29
N GLN A 261 -34.72 4.59 -28.26
CA GLN A 261 -35.87 3.85 -27.76
C GLN A 261 -36.97 4.79 -27.22
N GLN A 262 -36.61 5.85 -26.49
CA GLN A 262 -37.56 6.85 -25.98
C GLN A 262 -38.20 7.65 -27.12
N GLN A 263 -37.42 8.05 -28.14
CA GLN A 263 -37.95 8.68 -29.34
C GLN A 263 -38.95 7.76 -30.06
N GLN A 264 -38.61 6.50 -30.27
CA GLN A 264 -39.51 5.53 -30.90
C GLN A 264 -40.78 5.29 -30.07
N THR A 265 -40.66 5.24 -28.75
CA THR A 265 -41.81 5.06 -27.85
C THR A 265 -42.73 6.29 -27.87
N MET A 266 -42.16 7.49 -27.93
CA MET A 266 -42.91 8.73 -28.11
C MET A 266 -43.63 8.76 -29.47
N ASP A 267 -42.95 8.38 -30.56
CA ASP A 267 -43.56 8.30 -31.88
C ASP A 267 -44.75 7.33 -31.87
N ASN A 268 -44.56 6.13 -31.32
CA ASN A 268 -45.63 5.15 -31.18
C ASN A 268 -46.81 5.72 -30.36
N TYR A 269 -46.53 6.39 -29.25
CA TYR A 269 -47.56 7.03 -28.45
C TYR A 269 -48.35 8.08 -29.24
N LEU A 270 -47.67 8.97 -29.97
CA LEU A 270 -48.32 9.97 -30.82
C LEU A 270 -49.16 9.33 -31.93
N THR A 271 -48.70 8.23 -32.53
CA THR A 271 -49.50 7.50 -33.55
C THR A 271 -50.75 6.84 -32.98
N THR A 272 -50.75 6.45 -31.70
CA THR A 272 -51.96 5.94 -31.06
C THR A 272 -53.02 7.02 -30.81
N LEU A 273 -52.58 8.28 -30.68
CA LEU A 273 -53.46 9.43 -30.48
C LEU A 273 -53.95 10.02 -31.81
N ASP A 274 -53.08 10.05 -32.82
CA ASP A 274 -53.40 10.44 -34.19
C ASP A 274 -52.63 9.56 -35.19
N SER A 275 -53.35 8.63 -35.83
CA SER A 275 -52.76 7.70 -36.80
C SER A 275 -52.03 8.39 -37.97
N GLY A 276 -52.44 9.61 -38.34
CA GLY A 276 -51.81 10.40 -39.40
C GLY A 276 -50.59 11.22 -38.95
N PHE A 277 -50.26 11.22 -37.65
CA PHE A 277 -49.12 11.98 -37.12
C PHE A 277 -47.78 11.46 -37.66
N SER A 278 -47.68 10.15 -37.92
CA SER A 278 -46.45 9.53 -38.44
C SER A 278 -46.03 10.05 -39.82
N ASP A 279 -47.00 10.45 -40.64
CA ASP A 279 -46.79 10.92 -42.01
C ASP A 279 -46.31 12.38 -42.09
N SER A 280 -46.61 13.21 -41.06
CA SER A 280 -46.21 14.62 -41.03
C SER A 280 -45.81 15.08 -39.61
N ARG A 281 -44.54 14.86 -39.26
CA ARG A 281 -43.95 15.18 -37.95
C ARG A 281 -43.55 16.66 -37.86
N THR A 282 -44.52 17.55 -37.67
CA THR A 282 -44.28 19.00 -37.56
C THR A 282 -44.76 19.56 -36.23
N MET A 283 -44.10 20.64 -35.76
CA MET A 283 -44.51 21.39 -34.57
C MET A 283 -45.95 21.92 -34.69
N GLU A 284 -46.39 22.26 -35.91
CA GLU A 284 -47.75 22.73 -36.16
C GLU A 284 -48.77 21.60 -35.99
N ARG A 285 -48.47 20.39 -36.47
CA ARG A 285 -49.32 19.21 -36.24
C ARG A 285 -49.40 18.86 -34.76
N TYR A 286 -48.28 18.96 -34.02
CA TYR A 286 -48.26 18.77 -32.57
C TYR A 286 -49.18 19.76 -31.83
N LYS A 287 -49.16 21.04 -32.22
CA LYS A 287 -50.05 22.07 -31.66
C LYS A 287 -51.53 21.81 -31.98
N GLN A 288 -51.83 21.34 -33.19
CA GLN A 288 -53.20 20.98 -33.58
C GLN A 288 -53.72 19.79 -32.76
N LEU A 289 -52.87 18.77 -32.56
CA LEU A 289 -53.20 17.60 -31.75
C LEU A 289 -53.51 17.97 -30.30
N THR A 290 -52.67 18.80 -29.67
CA THR A 290 -52.85 19.23 -28.27
C THR A 290 -54.12 20.06 -28.05
N LEU A 291 -54.52 20.87 -29.04
CA LEU A 291 -55.77 21.66 -28.99
C LEU A 291 -57.02 20.78 -29.10
N ALA A 292 -56.95 19.66 -29.83
CA ALA A 292 -58.07 18.75 -30.05
C ALA A 292 -58.29 17.74 -28.90
N MET A 293 -57.30 17.57 -28.01
CA MET A 293 -57.32 16.61 -26.89
C MET A 293 -58.17 17.08 -25.71
N ASP A 294 -58.64 16.11 -24.92
CA ASP A 294 -59.25 16.38 -23.62
C ASP A 294 -58.20 16.85 -22.59
N GLU A 295 -58.66 17.29 -21.41
CA GLU A 295 -57.77 17.84 -20.37
C GLU A 295 -56.76 16.80 -19.84
N TYR A 296 -57.17 15.53 -19.76
CA TYR A 296 -56.33 14.45 -19.26
C TYR A 296 -55.22 14.06 -20.25
N ASP A 297 -55.57 13.80 -21.51
CA ASP A 297 -54.63 13.43 -22.56
C ASP A 297 -53.66 14.56 -22.86
N ARG A 298 -54.13 15.83 -22.83
CA ARG A 298 -53.27 17.01 -22.93
C ARG A 298 -52.28 17.08 -21.78
N GLY A 299 -52.76 17.00 -20.54
CA GLY A 299 -51.90 17.05 -19.35
C GLY A 299 -50.89 15.89 -19.33
N ARG A 300 -51.28 14.71 -19.82
CA ARG A 300 -50.38 13.57 -19.96
C ARG A 300 -49.31 13.81 -21.03
N LEU A 301 -49.69 14.30 -22.20
CA LEU A 301 -48.74 14.60 -23.27
C LEU A 301 -47.73 15.69 -22.84
N GLU A 302 -48.17 16.71 -22.10
CA GLU A 302 -47.30 17.70 -21.47
C GLU A 302 -46.33 17.08 -20.44
N ALA A 303 -46.83 16.17 -19.60
CA ALA A 303 -46.01 15.48 -18.60
C ALA A 303 -44.95 14.58 -19.26
N VAL A 304 -45.33 13.84 -20.31
CA VAL A 304 -44.44 12.99 -21.12
C VAL A 304 -43.37 13.84 -21.81
N THR A 305 -43.74 14.94 -22.48
CA THR A 305 -42.78 15.81 -23.17
C THR A 305 -41.81 16.46 -22.18
N SER A 306 -42.29 16.91 -21.02
CA SER A 306 -41.44 17.39 -19.92
C SER A 306 -40.46 16.32 -19.43
N TYR A 307 -40.91 15.07 -19.29
CA TYR A 307 -40.04 13.94 -18.91
C TYR A 307 -38.94 13.67 -19.94
N LEU A 308 -39.29 13.65 -21.23
CA LEU A 308 -38.32 13.46 -22.30
C LEU A 308 -37.29 14.58 -22.33
N GLN A 309 -37.74 15.83 -22.13
CA GLN A 309 -36.87 17.00 -22.08
C GLN A 309 -35.88 16.95 -20.90
N LYS A 310 -36.34 16.58 -19.70
CA LYS A 310 -35.46 16.37 -18.54
C LYS A 310 -34.42 15.29 -18.79
N THR A 311 -34.81 14.20 -19.44
CA THR A 311 -33.93 13.08 -19.79
C THR A 311 -32.87 13.49 -20.81
N TYR A 312 -33.26 14.24 -21.84
CA TYR A 312 -32.35 14.82 -22.82
C TYR A 312 -31.34 15.75 -22.17
N MET A 313 -31.80 16.74 -21.40
CA MET A 313 -30.96 17.73 -20.75
C MET A 313 -29.99 17.10 -19.74
N ARG A 314 -30.42 16.07 -19.00
CA ARG A 314 -29.51 15.29 -18.13
C ARG A 314 -28.43 14.63 -18.97
N SER A 315 -28.81 13.91 -20.02
CA SER A 315 -27.88 13.14 -20.87
C SER A 315 -26.85 14.03 -21.57
N THR A 316 -27.28 15.16 -22.16
CA THR A 316 -26.38 16.11 -22.83
C THR A 316 -25.43 16.81 -21.87
N HIS A 317 -25.89 17.17 -20.67
CA HIS A 317 -25.02 17.72 -19.63
C HIS A 317 -23.92 16.73 -19.22
N TYR A 318 -24.20 15.43 -19.10
CA TYR A 318 -23.16 14.42 -18.86
C TYR A 318 -22.19 14.28 -20.04
N LEU A 319 -22.69 14.23 -21.28
CA LEU A 319 -21.87 14.13 -22.49
C LEU A 319 -20.91 15.31 -22.65
N SER A 320 -21.26 16.49 -22.14
CA SER A 320 -20.44 17.70 -22.24
C SER A 320 -19.22 17.73 -21.31
N ARG A 321 -19.17 16.88 -20.27
CA ARG A 321 -18.10 16.85 -19.26
C ARG A 321 -16.86 16.10 -19.76
N THR A 322 -15.66 16.53 -19.38
CA THR A 322 -14.44 15.75 -19.62
C THR A 322 -14.32 14.61 -18.60
N PRO A 323 -13.87 13.41 -18.99
CA PRO A 323 -13.42 13.00 -20.34
C PRO A 323 -14.53 12.48 -21.27
N PHE A 324 -15.80 12.40 -20.84
CA PHE A 324 -16.91 11.87 -21.66
C PHE A 324 -17.03 12.54 -23.02
N ARG A 325 -16.86 13.86 -23.07
CA ARG A 325 -16.86 14.64 -24.31
C ARG A 325 -15.90 14.08 -25.36
N TRP A 326 -14.68 13.72 -24.95
CA TRP A 326 -13.69 13.18 -25.87
C TRP A 326 -14.14 11.85 -26.48
N PHE A 327 -14.69 10.96 -25.64
CA PHE A 327 -15.17 9.66 -26.09
C PHE A 327 -16.46 9.78 -26.93
N ALA A 328 -17.36 10.70 -26.57
CA ALA A 328 -18.56 10.99 -27.36
C ALA A 328 -18.21 11.51 -28.75
N GLU A 329 -17.24 12.43 -28.86
CA GLU A 329 -16.73 12.93 -30.14
C GLU A 329 -16.04 11.80 -30.95
N MET A 330 -15.26 10.94 -30.29
CA MET A 330 -14.58 9.81 -30.96
C MET A 330 -15.54 8.73 -31.47
N ASP A 331 -16.56 8.40 -30.68
CA ASP A 331 -17.54 7.35 -30.98
C ASP A 331 -18.73 7.89 -31.79
N GLY A 332 -18.76 9.19 -32.11
CA GLY A 332 -19.81 9.83 -32.91
C GLY A 332 -21.16 9.92 -32.21
N VAL A 333 -21.17 9.96 -30.88
CA VAL A 333 -22.40 9.99 -30.07
C VAL A 333 -22.89 11.42 -29.92
N GLN A 334 -23.94 11.76 -30.67
CA GLN A 334 -24.67 13.02 -30.56
C GLN A 334 -26.15 12.74 -30.29
N LEU A 335 -26.75 13.54 -29.41
CA LEU A 335 -28.18 13.52 -29.14
C LEU A 335 -28.79 14.79 -29.72
N ASP A 336 -29.76 14.63 -30.60
CA ASP A 336 -30.53 15.74 -31.15
C ASP A 336 -31.96 15.71 -30.61
N TRP A 337 -32.46 16.88 -30.22
CA TRP A 337 -33.85 17.06 -29.80
C TRP A 337 -34.78 17.03 -31.03
N PRO A 338 -35.93 16.34 -30.98
CA PRO A 338 -36.86 16.33 -32.12
C PRO A 338 -37.51 17.70 -32.37
N ASP A 339 -37.35 18.25 -33.57
CA ASP A 339 -37.84 19.59 -33.95
C ASP A 339 -39.38 19.74 -33.87
N PHE A 340 -40.12 18.63 -33.88
CA PHE A 340 -41.59 18.65 -33.79
C PHE A 340 -42.11 18.73 -32.36
N LEU A 341 -41.25 18.55 -31.35
CA LEU A 341 -41.62 18.63 -29.93
C LEU A 341 -41.23 19.99 -29.33
N PRO A 342 -42.08 20.58 -28.47
CA PRO A 342 -41.74 21.81 -27.78
C PRO A 342 -40.50 21.61 -26.89
N PHE A 343 -39.60 22.58 -26.91
CA PHE A 343 -38.42 22.62 -26.05
C PHE A 343 -38.43 23.91 -25.24
N ASP A 344 -38.42 23.79 -23.91
CA ASP A 344 -38.27 24.93 -23.00
C ASP A 344 -36.79 25.15 -22.65
N PRO A 345 -36.09 26.15 -23.22
CA PRO A 345 -34.69 26.41 -22.91
C PRO A 345 -34.45 26.87 -21.46
N ASN A 346 -35.49 27.31 -20.76
CA ASN A 346 -35.40 27.77 -19.37
C ASN A 346 -35.67 26.66 -18.35
N LEU A 347 -35.95 25.43 -18.82
CA LEU A 347 -36.17 24.29 -17.94
C LEU A 347 -34.90 23.99 -17.14
N THR A 348 -34.91 24.37 -15.86
CA THR A 348 -33.81 24.06 -14.94
C THR A 348 -33.98 22.67 -14.37
N ILE A 349 -32.93 21.85 -14.47
CA ILE A 349 -32.86 20.60 -13.71
C ILE A 349 -32.49 21.01 -12.28
N ALA A 350 -33.45 20.95 -11.36
CA ALA A 350 -33.16 21.17 -9.95
C ALA A 350 -32.05 20.19 -9.52
N PRO A 351 -30.94 20.69 -8.95
CA PRO A 351 -29.93 19.81 -8.38
C PRO A 351 -30.57 18.98 -7.28
N GLU A 352 -30.30 17.68 -7.23
CA GLU A 352 -30.80 16.87 -6.13
C GLU A 352 -30.19 17.38 -4.83
N PRO A 353 -30.99 17.54 -3.75
CA PRO A 353 -30.45 17.99 -2.48
C PRO A 353 -29.37 17.00 -2.03
N PRO A 354 -28.23 17.48 -1.51
CA PRO A 354 -27.19 16.58 -1.03
C PRO A 354 -27.80 15.65 0.03
N GLY A 355 -27.71 14.35 -0.23
CA GLY A 355 -28.17 13.35 0.73
C GLY A 355 -27.43 13.52 2.07
N LYS A 356 -28.03 13.04 3.16
CA LYS A 356 -27.37 13.04 4.48
C LYS A 356 -25.97 12.43 4.37
N THR A 357 -24.99 13.08 4.98
CA THR A 357 -23.61 12.59 5.06
C THR A 357 -23.59 11.22 5.73
N ASP A 358 -23.01 10.24 5.05
CA ASP A 358 -22.96 8.88 5.55
C ASP A 358 -21.75 8.72 6.48
N ILE A 359 -22.00 8.81 7.79
CA ILE A 359 -20.98 8.74 8.85
C ILE A 359 -20.06 7.51 8.70
N PRO A 360 -20.59 6.28 8.48
CA PRO A 360 -19.78 5.11 8.14
C PRO A 360 -18.70 5.30 7.07
N TYR A 361 -19.01 6.04 6.00
CA TYR A 361 -18.05 6.27 4.90
C TYR A 361 -16.96 7.27 5.28
N VAL A 362 -17.31 8.31 6.02
CA VAL A 362 -16.34 9.26 6.57
C VAL A 362 -15.37 8.52 7.50
N VAL A 363 -15.91 7.63 8.34
CA VAL A 363 -15.10 6.77 9.21
C VAL A 363 -14.23 5.83 8.40
N ALA A 364 -14.75 5.21 7.34
CA ALA A 364 -13.97 4.32 6.46
C ALA A 364 -12.82 5.05 5.76
N VAL A 365 -13.04 6.26 5.25
CA VAL A 365 -11.99 7.10 4.65
C VAL A 365 -10.94 7.48 5.70
N ALA A 366 -11.35 7.87 6.91
CA ALA A 366 -10.43 8.19 8.00
C ALA A 366 -9.57 6.98 8.42
N ILE A 367 -10.19 5.79 8.51
CA ILE A 367 -9.49 4.53 8.77
C ILE A 367 -8.50 4.23 7.63
N GLY A 368 -8.93 4.38 6.38
CA GLY A 368 -8.09 4.18 5.20
C GLY A 368 -6.87 5.10 5.19
N LEU A 369 -7.05 6.38 5.52
CA LEU A 369 -5.96 7.35 5.69
C LEU A 369 -5.02 6.96 6.83
N GLY A 370 -5.56 6.50 7.96
CA GLY A 370 -4.77 6.00 9.09
C GLY A 370 -3.90 4.79 8.70
N ILE A 371 -4.48 3.82 7.97
CA ILE A 371 -3.77 2.65 7.44
C ILE A 371 -2.70 3.09 6.44
N LEU A 372 -3.04 3.99 5.51
CA LEU A 372 -2.10 4.53 4.53
C LEU A 372 -0.86 5.11 5.21
N VAL A 373 -1.05 6.03 6.17
CA VAL A 373 0.06 6.69 6.88
C VAL A 373 0.86 5.68 7.71
N LEU A 374 0.19 4.85 8.50
CA LEU A 374 0.84 3.88 9.38
C LEU A 374 1.64 2.83 8.60
N MET A 375 1.04 2.24 7.56
CA MET A 375 1.70 1.22 6.74
C MET A 375 2.81 1.80 5.89
N THR A 376 2.67 3.04 5.40
CA THR A 376 3.76 3.77 4.73
C THR A 376 4.94 3.96 5.68
N TRP A 377 4.69 4.46 6.89
CA TRP A 377 5.73 4.71 7.89
C TRP A 377 6.43 3.41 8.31
N LEU A 378 5.67 2.37 8.66
CA LEU A 378 6.22 1.05 9.01
C LEU A 378 6.98 0.41 7.85
N GLY A 379 6.44 0.51 6.63
CA GLY A 379 7.05 0.02 5.41
C GLY A 379 8.40 0.68 5.15
N LEU A 380 8.46 2.02 5.15
CA LEU A 380 9.69 2.78 4.99
C LEU A 380 10.71 2.49 6.09
N LYS A 381 10.25 2.34 7.35
CA LYS A 381 11.11 1.96 8.48
C LYS A 381 11.76 0.60 8.27
N MET A 382 11.00 -0.40 7.81
CA MET A 382 11.52 -1.75 7.55
C MET A 382 12.45 -1.78 6.34
N VAL A 383 12.15 -1.00 5.30
CA VAL A 383 12.99 -0.94 4.09
C VAL A 383 14.27 -0.15 4.30
N ARG A 384 14.34 0.75 5.30
CA ARG A 384 15.55 1.49 5.65
C ARG A 384 16.77 0.59 5.83
N GLN A 385 16.65 -0.53 6.57
CA GLN A 385 17.76 -1.47 6.78
C GLN A 385 18.24 -2.09 5.47
N LYS A 386 17.31 -2.50 4.61
CA LYS A 386 17.63 -3.06 3.29
C LYS A 386 18.32 -2.05 2.37
N ARG A 387 17.95 -0.78 2.46
CA ARG A 387 18.59 0.31 1.69
C ARG A 387 19.99 0.62 2.19
N CYS A 388 20.23 0.48 3.50
CA CYS A 388 21.60 0.55 4.02
C CYS A 388 22.47 -0.54 3.39
N ILE A 389 22.00 -1.80 3.35
CA ILE A 389 22.71 -2.90 2.70
C ILE A 389 23.00 -2.56 1.21
N GLU A 390 22.01 -2.09 0.45
CA GLU A 390 22.20 -1.76 -0.98
C GLU A 390 23.19 -0.62 -1.27
N ASN A 391 23.41 0.28 -0.30
CA ASN A 391 24.24 1.47 -0.49
C ASN A 391 25.64 1.32 0.14
N ILE A 392 25.95 0.15 0.72
CA ILE A 392 27.24 -0.13 1.33
C ILE A 392 27.87 -1.28 0.53
N PRO A 393 29.01 -1.06 -0.15
CA PRO A 393 29.69 -2.16 -0.81
C PRO A 393 30.27 -3.11 0.22
N THR A 394 30.19 -4.42 -0.05
CA THR A 394 30.97 -5.41 0.69
C THR A 394 32.46 -5.18 0.46
N CYS A 395 33.23 -5.05 1.53
CA CYS A 395 34.69 -4.92 1.46
C CYS A 395 35.39 -6.20 1.95
N ALA A 396 36.66 -6.35 1.57
CA ALA A 396 37.54 -7.33 2.18
C ALA A 396 37.87 -6.89 3.62
N ILE A 397 38.11 -7.84 4.52
CA ILE A 397 38.35 -7.53 5.94
C ILE A 397 39.55 -6.60 6.13
N ALA A 398 40.63 -6.78 5.37
CA ALA A 398 41.79 -5.89 5.41
C ALA A 398 41.49 -4.46 4.95
N GLY A 399 40.45 -4.26 4.14
CA GLY A 399 39.98 -2.96 3.65
C GLY A 399 38.90 -2.33 4.53
N MET A 400 38.59 -2.92 5.69
CA MET A 400 37.64 -2.32 6.63
C MET A 400 38.14 -0.98 7.15
N THR A 401 37.21 -0.03 7.27
CA THR A 401 37.51 1.31 7.83
C THR A 401 36.75 1.53 9.13
N TRP A 402 37.04 2.60 9.88
CA TRP A 402 36.23 2.92 11.05
C TRP A 402 34.83 3.37 10.63
N GLY A 403 33.81 2.84 11.28
CA GLY A 403 32.42 3.13 10.96
C GLY A 403 31.67 1.92 10.41
N LEU A 404 30.59 2.18 9.68
CA LEU A 404 29.71 1.14 9.15
C LEU A 404 30.36 0.42 7.96
N ASN A 405 30.61 -0.88 8.11
CA ASN A 405 31.19 -1.75 7.09
C ASN A 405 30.32 -2.98 6.86
N GLU A 406 30.48 -3.53 5.67
CA GLU A 406 29.88 -4.79 5.26
C GLU A 406 31.00 -5.76 4.88
N VAL A 407 31.08 -6.92 5.55
CA VAL A 407 32.11 -7.94 5.30
C VAL A 407 31.52 -9.35 5.34
N ASN A 408 32.21 -10.26 4.67
CA ASN A 408 31.92 -11.69 4.72
C ASN A 408 33.18 -12.43 5.19
N GLY A 409 33.02 -13.37 6.11
CA GLY A 409 34.14 -14.18 6.56
C GLY A 409 33.70 -15.49 7.21
N GLU A 410 34.67 -16.39 7.38
CA GLU A 410 34.50 -17.64 8.10
C GLU A 410 34.61 -17.40 9.61
N VAL A 411 33.72 -18.01 10.39
CA VAL A 411 33.75 -17.95 11.85
C VAL A 411 34.90 -18.80 12.39
N VAL A 412 35.84 -18.16 13.08
CA VAL A 412 37.00 -18.78 13.72
C VAL A 412 37.14 -18.27 15.15
N LEU A 413 37.58 -19.14 16.07
CA LEU A 413 37.96 -18.74 17.44
C LEU A 413 39.49 -18.66 17.50
N VAL A 414 40.00 -17.51 17.95
CA VAL A 414 41.43 -17.28 18.15
C VAL A 414 41.83 -17.55 19.61
N GLU A 415 40.94 -17.23 20.55
CA GLU A 415 41.13 -17.44 21.99
C GLU A 415 39.84 -17.99 22.63
N GLY A 416 40.00 -18.89 23.61
CA GLY A 416 38.89 -19.52 24.33
C GLY A 416 38.31 -20.78 23.66
N ASP A 417 37.38 -21.42 24.36
CA ASP A 417 36.68 -22.62 23.89
C ASP A 417 35.32 -22.24 23.27
N PRO A 418 34.86 -22.97 22.22
CA PRO A 418 33.52 -22.76 21.66
C PRO A 418 32.43 -23.08 22.67
N LEU A 419 31.27 -22.42 22.54
CA LEU A 419 30.08 -22.76 23.30
C LEU A 419 29.47 -24.06 22.77
N SER A 420 28.83 -24.83 23.64
CA SER A 420 28.02 -25.98 23.23
C SER A 420 26.53 -25.60 23.24
N GLY A 421 25.86 -25.81 22.10
CA GLY A 421 24.42 -25.59 21.96
C GLY A 421 23.62 -26.41 22.99
N PRO A 422 22.71 -25.81 23.77
CA PRO A 422 22.00 -26.53 24.85
C PRO A 422 21.14 -27.72 24.39
N LEU A 423 20.64 -27.67 23.16
CA LEU A 423 19.75 -28.65 22.54
C LEU A 423 20.45 -29.44 21.42
N SER A 424 21.27 -28.78 20.60
CA SER A 424 21.98 -29.41 19.47
C SER A 424 23.29 -30.07 19.88
N HIS A 425 23.91 -29.61 20.97
CA HIS A 425 25.27 -29.94 21.39
C HIS A 425 26.36 -29.62 20.37
N CYS A 426 26.05 -28.84 19.32
CA CYS A 426 27.04 -28.39 18.35
C CYS A 426 27.94 -27.29 18.92
N GLU A 427 29.19 -27.24 18.46
CA GLU A 427 30.12 -26.15 18.75
C GLU A 427 29.68 -24.86 18.04
N CYS A 428 29.51 -23.79 18.80
CA CYS A 428 28.97 -22.53 18.33
C CYS A 428 29.65 -21.34 19.01
N VAL A 429 29.60 -20.18 18.34
CA VAL A 429 30.09 -18.91 18.91
C VAL A 429 28.96 -18.08 19.50
N TRP A 430 27.72 -18.40 19.11
CA TRP A 430 26.51 -17.76 19.60
C TRP A 430 25.37 -18.78 19.57
N PHE A 431 24.53 -18.77 20.60
CA PHE A 431 23.23 -19.44 20.59
C PHE A 431 22.15 -18.63 21.30
N ARG A 432 20.90 -18.85 20.88
CA ARG A 432 19.70 -18.44 21.61
C ARG A 432 18.77 -19.63 21.78
N TYR A 433 18.49 -19.94 23.03
CA TYR A 433 17.66 -21.07 23.44
C TYR A 433 16.37 -20.56 24.08
N ARG A 434 15.23 -20.99 23.51
CA ARG A 434 13.89 -20.57 23.93
C ARG A 434 13.01 -21.76 24.27
N GLU A 435 12.37 -21.66 25.43
CA GLU A 435 11.43 -22.67 25.92
C GLU A 435 10.01 -22.12 25.85
N TYR A 436 9.14 -22.83 25.15
CA TYR A 436 7.73 -22.50 25.04
C TYR A 436 6.87 -23.55 25.73
N GLU A 437 5.95 -23.12 26.58
CA GLU A 437 4.90 -23.97 27.13
C GLU A 437 3.61 -23.78 26.32
N GLN A 438 2.92 -24.87 26.01
CA GLN A 438 1.60 -24.84 25.41
C GLN A 438 0.56 -24.55 26.51
N VAL A 439 -0.10 -23.40 26.40
CA VAL A 439 -1.11 -22.93 27.36
C VAL A 439 -2.46 -22.79 26.63
N GLY A 440 -3.55 -23.06 27.34
CA GLY A 440 -4.93 -23.04 26.82
C GLY A 440 -5.50 -24.42 26.52
N SER A 441 -6.79 -24.48 26.20
CA SER A 441 -7.53 -25.71 25.92
C SER A 441 -8.22 -25.66 24.54
N GLY A 442 -8.45 -26.84 23.95
CA GLY A 442 -9.15 -26.96 22.66
C GLY A 442 -8.51 -26.15 21.52
N LYS A 443 -9.31 -25.30 20.87
CA LYS A 443 -8.89 -24.41 19.77
C LYS A 443 -8.01 -23.24 20.21
N ASN A 444 -7.99 -22.91 21.51
CA ASN A 444 -7.27 -21.75 22.06
C ASN A 444 -5.86 -22.08 22.56
N LYS A 445 -5.29 -23.23 22.17
CA LYS A 445 -3.91 -23.59 22.51
C LYS A 445 -2.92 -22.65 21.83
N ARG A 446 -2.06 -22.01 22.62
CA ARG A 446 -0.96 -21.16 22.13
C ARG A 446 0.34 -21.47 22.84
N TRP A 447 1.45 -21.27 22.14
CA TRP A 447 2.79 -21.39 22.72
C TRP A 447 3.13 -20.09 23.45
N GLN A 448 3.44 -20.17 24.74
CA GLN A 448 3.87 -19.05 25.58
C GLN A 448 5.33 -19.24 25.95
N LEU A 449 6.15 -18.21 25.72
CA LEU A 449 7.58 -18.21 26.08
C LEU A 449 7.72 -18.26 27.62
N ARG A 450 8.55 -19.17 28.12
CA ARG A 450 8.89 -19.33 29.54
C ARG A 450 10.31 -18.90 29.85
N THR A 451 11.25 -19.31 29.02
CA THR A 451 12.67 -19.05 29.19
C THR A 451 13.24 -18.57 27.86
N ASP A 452 14.09 -17.55 27.90
CA ASP A 452 14.87 -17.05 26.77
C ASP A 452 16.29 -16.82 27.26
N GLN A 453 17.20 -17.70 26.86
CA GLN A 453 18.61 -17.67 27.24
C GLN A 453 19.44 -17.42 25.99
N GLN A 454 20.42 -16.54 26.12
CA GLN A 454 21.42 -16.28 25.10
C GLN A 454 22.80 -16.58 25.67
N GLY A 455 23.66 -17.18 24.86
CA GLY A 455 25.08 -17.34 25.14
C GLY A 455 25.89 -16.91 23.93
N ASP A 456 26.95 -16.15 24.17
CA ASP A 456 27.85 -15.68 23.13
C ASP A 456 29.29 -15.61 23.65
N VAL A 457 30.22 -15.86 22.74
CA VAL A 457 31.66 -15.68 22.95
C VAL A 457 32.18 -14.74 21.87
N THR A 458 33.27 -14.05 22.16
CA THR A 458 33.94 -13.22 21.15
C THR A 458 34.64 -14.13 20.14
N PHE A 459 34.42 -13.89 18.86
CA PHE A 459 35.01 -14.69 17.78
C PHE A 459 35.60 -13.80 16.71
N HIS A 460 36.30 -14.39 15.75
CA HIS A 460 36.87 -13.69 14.61
C HIS A 460 36.16 -14.13 13.33
N LEU A 461 35.97 -13.18 12.42
CA LEU A 461 35.67 -13.49 11.02
C LEU A 461 36.96 -13.43 10.23
N LYS A 462 37.22 -14.46 9.43
CA LYS A 462 38.43 -14.58 8.62
C LYS A 462 38.09 -14.68 7.13
N ASP A 463 38.79 -13.90 6.31
CA ASP A 463 38.74 -13.99 4.86
C ASP A 463 40.17 -14.18 4.30
N LYS A 464 40.33 -14.02 2.98
CA LYS A 464 41.65 -14.15 2.32
C LYS A 464 42.59 -12.99 2.62
N SER A 465 42.06 -11.87 3.09
CA SER A 465 42.78 -10.62 3.30
C SER A 465 43.20 -10.43 4.76
N GLY A 466 42.46 -10.98 5.72
CA GLY A 466 42.77 -10.89 7.14
C GLY A 466 41.66 -11.46 8.02
N ASP A 467 41.70 -11.10 9.31
CA ASP A 467 40.67 -11.43 10.28
C ASP A 467 40.26 -10.21 11.13
N VAL A 468 39.04 -10.25 11.65
CA VAL A 468 38.47 -9.17 12.47
C VAL A 468 37.72 -9.73 13.67
N LYS A 469 37.89 -9.11 14.83
CA LYS A 469 37.21 -9.47 16.07
C LYS A 469 35.75 -9.02 16.05
N VAL A 470 34.84 -9.90 16.46
CA VAL A 470 33.38 -9.68 16.42
C VAL A 470 32.75 -10.04 17.75
N ILE A 471 31.93 -9.13 18.27
CA ILE A 471 31.14 -9.31 19.50
C ILE A 471 29.67 -9.44 19.09
N ALA A 472 29.08 -10.62 19.25
CA ALA A 472 27.70 -10.88 18.81
C ALA A 472 26.62 -10.18 19.65
N ASP A 473 26.94 -9.74 20.86
CA ASP A 473 25.98 -9.04 21.71
C ASP A 473 25.37 -7.81 21.01
N GLY A 474 24.05 -7.67 21.16
CA GLY A 474 23.26 -6.61 20.50
C GLY A 474 23.06 -6.76 18.98
N ALA A 475 23.56 -7.82 18.34
CA ALA A 475 23.34 -8.04 16.90
C ALA A 475 21.95 -8.63 16.58
N ASP A 476 21.39 -8.23 15.44
CA ASP A 476 20.24 -8.90 14.82
C ASP A 476 20.72 -10.14 14.07
N ILE A 477 20.66 -11.29 14.75
CA ILE A 477 21.22 -12.56 14.26
C ILE A 477 20.19 -13.34 13.44
N ILE A 478 20.58 -13.68 12.20
CA ILE A 478 19.76 -14.43 11.25
C ILE A 478 20.51 -15.71 10.88
N THR A 479 20.13 -16.84 11.46
CA THR A 479 20.81 -18.12 11.25
C THR A 479 19.95 -19.18 10.53
N ARG A 480 20.61 -20.00 9.71
CA ARG A 480 20.08 -21.23 9.10
C ARG A 480 19.99 -22.37 10.11
N HIS A 481 20.83 -22.36 11.14
CA HIS A 481 20.91 -23.41 12.15
C HIS A 481 19.82 -23.17 13.17
N LYS A 482 18.72 -23.90 13.01
CA LYS A 482 17.58 -23.87 13.90
C LYS A 482 17.13 -25.28 14.22
N VAL A 483 17.26 -25.66 15.49
CA VAL A 483 16.78 -26.94 16.00
C VAL A 483 15.50 -26.71 16.79
N THR A 484 14.49 -27.53 16.56
CA THR A 484 13.23 -27.46 17.31
C THR A 484 12.86 -28.86 17.80
N ARG A 485 12.68 -29.01 19.11
CA ARG A 485 12.27 -30.26 19.75
C ARG A 485 11.00 -30.01 20.54
N THR A 486 9.96 -30.81 20.32
CA THR A 486 8.70 -30.71 21.08
C THR A 486 8.56 -31.96 21.95
N GLN A 487 8.30 -31.79 23.25
CA GLN A 487 8.06 -32.87 24.21
C GLN A 487 6.85 -32.54 25.08
N GLY A 488 5.73 -33.25 24.87
CA GLY A 488 4.49 -32.99 25.59
C GLY A 488 4.00 -31.56 25.40
N LYS A 489 3.83 -30.82 26.50
CA LYS A 489 3.42 -29.41 26.51
C LYS A 489 4.57 -28.43 26.24
N TRP A 490 5.80 -28.91 26.06
CA TRP A 490 6.98 -28.06 25.91
C TRP A 490 7.52 -28.08 24.48
N ARG A 491 7.96 -26.94 23.99
CA ARG A 491 8.69 -26.79 22.74
C ARG A 491 9.97 -26.01 22.99
N TYR A 492 11.08 -26.63 22.65
CA TYR A 492 12.43 -26.10 22.76
C TYR A 492 12.90 -25.66 21.38
N VAL A 493 13.40 -24.45 21.28
CA VAL A 493 13.93 -23.88 20.03
C VAL A 493 15.33 -23.36 20.31
N GLU A 494 16.32 -23.90 19.59
CA GLU A 494 17.69 -23.38 19.58
C GLU A 494 18.00 -22.80 18.21
N GLU A 495 18.58 -21.61 18.20
CA GLU A 495 19.20 -20.97 17.04
C GLU A 495 20.68 -20.73 17.36
N SER A 496 21.59 -21.02 16.45
CA SER A 496 23.04 -20.87 16.70
C SER A 496 23.85 -20.41 15.49
N ILE A 497 25.00 -19.78 15.71
CA ILE A 497 26.04 -19.56 14.70
C ILE A 497 27.16 -20.55 15.01
N GLN A 498 27.44 -21.46 14.09
CA GLN A 498 28.37 -22.56 14.30
C GLN A 498 29.80 -22.19 13.89
N MET A 499 30.77 -22.93 14.42
CA MET A 499 32.16 -22.83 13.98
C MET A 499 32.28 -23.15 12.49
N GLY A 500 33.09 -22.37 11.76
CA GLY A 500 33.28 -22.53 10.31
C GLY A 500 32.12 -22.03 9.44
N ASP A 501 31.06 -21.46 10.02
CA ASP A 501 30.00 -20.81 9.24
C ASP A 501 30.58 -19.65 8.44
N GLN A 502 30.16 -19.53 7.17
CA GLN A 502 30.37 -18.30 6.39
C GLN A 502 29.32 -17.28 6.82
N VAL A 503 29.76 -16.19 7.44
CA VAL A 503 28.91 -15.18 8.05
C VAL A 503 29.07 -13.84 7.35
N TYR A 504 27.92 -13.30 6.95
CA TYR A 504 27.70 -11.92 6.55
C TYR A 504 27.56 -11.03 7.78
N LEU A 505 28.36 -9.97 7.83
CA LEU A 505 28.39 -8.97 8.89
C LEU A 505 28.13 -7.59 8.31
N LEU A 506 27.10 -6.92 8.81
CA LEU A 506 26.91 -5.48 8.62
C LEU A 506 26.95 -4.84 9.99
N GLY A 507 27.96 -4.02 10.26
CA GLY A 507 28.18 -3.50 11.61
C GLY A 507 29.14 -2.33 11.66
N ASN A 508 29.15 -1.65 12.80
CA ASN A 508 30.08 -0.56 13.05
C ASN A 508 31.40 -1.13 13.55
N ALA A 509 32.46 -0.97 12.76
CA ALA A 509 33.81 -1.26 13.18
C ALA A 509 34.31 -0.11 14.06
N ASP A 510 34.68 -0.45 15.28
CA ASP A 510 35.34 0.41 16.24
C ASP A 510 36.78 -0.06 16.45
N VAL A 511 37.64 0.80 16.97
CA VAL A 511 39.01 0.42 17.30
C VAL A 511 39.02 -0.13 18.72
N SER A 512 39.34 -1.41 18.90
CA SER A 512 39.58 -1.95 20.24
C SER A 512 40.87 -1.36 20.80
N ALA A 513 40.99 -1.31 22.14
CA ALA A 513 42.23 -0.90 22.80
C ALA A 513 43.44 -1.66 22.22
N ILE A 514 44.58 -0.95 22.15
CA ILE A 514 45.85 -1.44 21.60
C ILE A 514 46.35 -2.66 22.42
N GLU A 515 45.87 -3.86 22.08
CA GLU A 515 46.46 -5.10 22.58
C GLU A 515 47.71 -5.39 21.76
N LYS A 516 48.87 -5.45 22.43
CA LYS A 516 50.18 -5.79 21.82
C LYS A 516 50.62 -4.89 20.65
N HIS A 517 50.37 -3.59 20.73
CA HIS A 517 50.94 -2.59 19.80
C HIS A 517 50.47 -2.71 18.34
N GLN A 518 49.36 -3.41 18.07
CA GLN A 518 48.65 -3.40 16.79
C GLN A 518 47.22 -2.90 16.98
N ALA A 519 46.76 -2.02 16.08
CA ALA A 519 45.37 -1.58 16.06
C ALA A 519 44.52 -2.68 15.40
N CYS A 520 43.71 -3.37 16.19
CA CYS A 520 42.72 -4.32 15.68
C CYS A 520 41.35 -3.65 15.62
N LEU A 521 40.65 -3.80 14.50
CA LEU A 521 39.25 -3.41 14.41
C LEU A 521 38.42 -4.46 15.16
N GLU A 522 37.48 -3.99 15.97
CA GLU A 522 36.43 -4.82 16.57
C GLU A 522 35.07 -4.35 16.06
N VAL A 523 34.20 -5.30 15.73
CA VAL A 523 32.81 -4.98 15.39
C VAL A 523 31.94 -5.31 16.59
N LYS A 524 31.28 -4.28 17.12
CA LYS A 524 30.39 -4.38 18.27
C LYS A 524 29.14 -3.53 18.07
N ALA A 525 28.10 -3.80 18.86
CA ALA A 525 26.93 -2.94 18.89
C ALA A 525 27.34 -1.51 19.30
N ALA A 526 27.06 -0.53 18.45
CA ALA A 526 27.31 0.87 18.78
C ALA A 526 26.43 1.29 19.96
N PRO A 527 26.95 2.05 20.95
CA PRO A 527 26.16 2.53 22.08
C PRO A 527 25.11 3.53 21.58
N ALA A 528 23.87 3.06 21.38
CA ALA A 528 22.57 3.73 21.20
C ALA A 528 22.43 4.95 20.24
N GLU A 529 23.47 5.74 19.98
CA GLU A 529 23.48 6.97 19.21
C GLU A 529 23.85 6.70 17.75
N GLY A 530 22.89 6.21 16.97
CA GLY A 530 23.07 6.16 15.51
C GLY A 530 22.08 5.28 14.75
N GLY A 531 21.47 4.29 15.40
CA GLY A 531 20.42 3.45 14.80
C GLY A 531 20.83 2.74 13.50
N PHE A 532 22.12 2.52 13.27
CA PHE A 532 22.61 1.71 12.16
C PHE A 532 22.34 0.23 12.44
N PRO A 533 21.98 -0.56 11.41
CA PRO A 533 21.75 -1.99 11.59
C PRO A 533 23.05 -2.69 12.00
N TYR A 534 23.00 -3.50 13.04
CA TYR A 534 24.03 -4.48 13.37
C TYR A 534 23.47 -5.87 13.07
N ILE A 535 23.94 -6.50 11.99
CA ILE A 535 23.39 -7.76 11.47
C ILE A 535 24.52 -8.77 11.37
N LEU A 536 24.25 -9.96 11.88
CA LEU A 536 25.08 -11.15 11.76
C LEU A 536 24.24 -12.25 11.12
N SER A 537 24.69 -12.80 10.01
CA SER A 537 23.93 -13.85 9.34
C SER A 537 24.79 -14.86 8.64
N ASN A 538 24.51 -16.15 8.86
CA ASN A 538 25.11 -17.20 8.02
C ASN A 538 24.33 -17.42 6.71
N PHE A 539 23.37 -16.57 6.35
CA PHE A 539 22.78 -16.50 5.02
C PHE A 539 23.61 -15.61 4.10
N SER A 540 23.43 -15.74 2.78
CA SER A 540 24.04 -14.80 1.84
C SER A 540 23.47 -13.38 2.01
N GLU A 541 24.25 -12.36 1.69
CA GLU A 541 23.81 -10.95 1.63
C GLU A 541 22.45 -10.82 0.90
N LYS A 542 22.34 -11.44 -0.29
CA LYS A 542 21.12 -11.47 -1.09
C LYS A 542 19.93 -12.07 -0.35
N ASP A 543 20.13 -13.15 0.41
CA ASP A 543 19.06 -13.79 1.18
C ASP A 543 18.62 -12.94 2.37
N VAL A 544 19.57 -12.29 3.06
CA VAL A 544 19.29 -11.34 4.15
C VAL A 544 18.50 -10.15 3.62
N MET A 545 18.93 -9.57 2.50
CA MET A 545 18.21 -8.50 1.80
C MET A 545 16.81 -8.93 1.41
N LEU A 546 16.63 -10.12 0.83
CA LEU A 546 15.32 -10.67 0.49
C LEU A 546 14.44 -10.83 1.72
N TYR A 547 14.98 -11.38 2.81
CA TYR A 547 14.24 -11.56 4.06
C TYR A 547 13.73 -10.23 4.63
N LYS A 548 14.59 -9.20 4.67
CA LYS A 548 14.24 -7.86 5.15
C LYS A 548 13.27 -7.14 4.21
N ALA A 549 13.47 -7.26 2.89
CA ALA A 549 12.64 -6.60 1.89
C ALA A 549 11.18 -7.07 1.94
N ARG A 550 10.93 -8.38 2.06
CA ARG A 550 9.56 -8.94 1.95
C ARG A 550 8.57 -8.31 2.92
N ARG A 551 8.96 -8.12 4.18
CA ARG A 551 8.09 -7.49 5.19
C ARG A 551 7.78 -6.04 4.83
N GLY A 552 8.79 -5.27 4.43
CA GLY A 552 8.62 -3.88 4.02
C GLY A 552 7.76 -3.74 2.75
N LEU A 553 8.00 -4.58 1.75
CA LEU A 553 7.22 -4.62 0.50
C LEU A 553 5.75 -4.97 0.79
N GLY A 554 5.48 -5.96 1.63
CA GLY A 554 4.13 -6.32 2.03
C GLY A 554 3.38 -5.15 2.69
N LEU A 555 4.02 -4.43 3.61
CA LEU A 555 3.42 -3.25 4.26
C LEU A 555 3.14 -2.12 3.25
N LEU A 556 4.09 -1.83 2.35
CA LEU A 556 3.88 -0.83 1.31
C LEU A 556 2.80 -1.22 0.31
N THR A 557 2.57 -2.52 0.09
CA THR A 557 1.47 -3.03 -0.74
C THR A 557 0.12 -2.70 -0.12
N VAL A 558 0.00 -2.89 1.20
CA VAL A 558 -1.21 -2.51 1.95
C VAL A 558 -1.40 -0.99 1.90
N ALA A 559 -0.32 -0.21 1.97
CA ALA A 559 -0.37 1.24 1.85
C ALA A 559 -0.89 1.67 0.46
N VAL A 560 -0.40 1.08 -0.63
CA VAL A 560 -0.90 1.37 -2.00
C VAL A 560 -2.39 0.98 -2.13
N ALA A 561 -2.79 -0.19 -1.63
CA ALA A 561 -4.20 -0.60 -1.63
C ALA A 561 -5.08 0.37 -0.83
N ALA A 562 -4.60 0.86 0.32
CA ALA A 562 -5.28 1.87 1.13
C ALA A 562 -5.36 3.22 0.41
N CYS A 563 -4.32 3.64 -0.32
CA CYS A 563 -4.33 4.88 -1.12
C CYS A 563 -5.44 4.85 -2.18
N ILE A 564 -5.53 3.75 -2.94
CA ILE A 564 -6.57 3.54 -3.95
C ILE A 564 -7.95 3.48 -3.30
N GLY A 565 -8.08 2.73 -2.20
CA GLY A 565 -9.32 2.66 -1.44
C GLY A 565 -9.78 4.04 -0.95
N VAL A 566 -8.87 4.84 -0.38
CA VAL A 566 -9.18 6.21 0.03
C VAL A 566 -9.63 7.06 -1.16
N GLY A 567 -8.95 7.00 -2.31
CA GLY A 567 -9.34 7.74 -3.51
C GLY A 567 -10.76 7.41 -3.95
N LEU A 568 -11.09 6.13 -4.07
CA LEU A 568 -12.42 5.64 -4.43
C LEU A 568 -13.49 6.07 -3.41
N PHE A 569 -13.26 5.87 -2.12
CA PHE A 569 -14.25 6.18 -1.08
C PHE A 569 -14.43 7.68 -0.86
N MET A 570 -13.38 8.48 -1.08
CA MET A 570 -13.48 9.94 -1.03
C MET A 570 -14.41 10.48 -2.12
N GLN A 571 -14.42 9.84 -3.29
CA GLN A 571 -15.36 10.17 -4.37
C GLN A 571 -16.78 9.77 -4.02
N ALA A 572 -16.98 8.61 -3.38
CA ALA A 572 -18.29 8.16 -2.91
C ALA A 572 -18.92 9.10 -1.87
N LEU A 573 -18.13 9.81 -1.07
CA LEU A 573 -18.63 10.83 -0.14
C LEU A 573 -19.36 11.97 -0.86
N SER A 574 -18.99 12.25 -2.13
CA SER A 574 -19.69 13.24 -2.95
C SER A 574 -21.04 12.75 -3.47
N GLY A 575 -21.34 11.45 -3.34
CA GLY A 575 -22.54 10.82 -3.90
C GLY A 575 -22.51 10.63 -5.42
N ASP A 576 -21.41 11.03 -6.08
CA ASP A 576 -21.19 10.83 -7.51
C ASP A 576 -20.35 9.57 -7.73
N PHE A 577 -20.87 8.61 -8.50
CA PHE A 577 -20.20 7.35 -8.81
C PHE A 577 -19.64 7.30 -10.23
N SER A 578 -19.54 8.43 -10.94
CA SER A 578 -19.12 8.50 -12.34
C SER A 578 -17.82 7.75 -12.71
N PRO A 579 -17.66 7.27 -13.96
CA PRO A 579 -16.48 6.52 -14.40
C PRO A 579 -15.14 7.25 -14.30
N HIS A 580 -15.16 8.59 -14.38
CA HIS A 580 -13.94 9.38 -14.36
C HIS A 580 -13.21 9.30 -13.00
N HIS A 581 -13.92 8.90 -11.95
CA HIS A 581 -13.40 8.62 -10.60
C HIS A 581 -12.32 7.55 -10.57
N PHE A 582 -12.40 6.55 -11.46
CA PHE A 582 -11.35 5.54 -11.62
C PHE A 582 -10.05 6.16 -12.16
N LEU A 583 -10.16 7.12 -13.07
CA LEU A 583 -9.01 7.80 -13.70
C LEU A 583 -8.33 8.77 -12.72
N THR A 584 -9.12 9.51 -11.94
CA THR A 584 -8.60 10.40 -10.90
C THR A 584 -7.99 9.60 -9.75
N THR A 585 -8.57 8.45 -9.37
CA THR A 585 -7.97 7.54 -8.39
C THR A 585 -6.62 6.99 -8.88
N ALA A 586 -6.50 6.58 -10.15
CA ALA A 586 -5.22 6.16 -10.73
C ALA A 586 -4.17 7.28 -10.60
N SER A 587 -4.55 8.51 -10.96
CA SER A 587 -3.66 9.68 -10.86
C SER A 587 -3.18 9.94 -9.42
N VAL A 588 -4.05 9.74 -8.41
CA VAL A 588 -3.69 9.86 -6.99
C VAL A 588 -2.69 8.77 -6.59
N ALA A 589 -2.87 7.53 -7.03
CA ALA A 589 -1.94 6.43 -6.76
C ALA A 589 -0.56 6.69 -7.40
N THR A 590 -0.51 7.18 -8.64
CA THR A 590 0.74 7.60 -9.30
C THR A 590 1.42 8.74 -8.53
N GLY A 591 0.65 9.75 -8.09
CA GLY A 591 1.16 10.87 -7.29
C GLY A 591 1.76 10.41 -5.96
N TYR A 592 1.09 9.49 -5.26
CA TYR A 592 1.61 8.87 -4.03
C TYR A 592 2.94 8.15 -4.26
N LEU A 593 3.06 7.37 -5.34
CA LEU A 593 4.31 6.72 -5.72
C LEU A 593 5.45 7.72 -5.96
N LEU A 594 5.16 8.80 -6.69
CA LEU A 594 6.15 9.84 -6.99
C LEU A 594 6.66 10.50 -5.71
N VAL A 595 5.77 10.83 -4.78
CA VAL A 595 6.13 11.37 -3.46
C VAL A 595 7.02 10.39 -2.69
N LEU A 596 6.66 9.10 -2.64
CA LEU A 596 7.50 8.08 -2.01
C LEU A 596 8.88 7.98 -2.64
N ALA A 597 8.96 7.97 -3.97
CA ALA A 597 10.22 7.89 -4.70
C ALA A 597 11.13 9.08 -4.33
N VAL A 598 10.60 10.30 -4.34
CA VAL A 598 11.34 11.51 -3.96
C VAL A 598 11.87 11.41 -2.53
N ILE A 599 11.02 11.07 -1.55
CA ILE A 599 11.41 10.93 -0.14
C ILE A 599 12.51 9.88 0.02
N MET A 600 12.37 8.75 -0.67
CA MET A 600 13.36 7.70 -0.62
C MET A 600 14.68 8.21 -1.19
N HIS A 601 14.75 8.52 -2.48
CA HIS A 601 16.00 8.93 -3.13
C HIS A 601 16.71 10.09 -2.40
N TYR A 602 15.96 11.08 -1.93
CA TYR A 602 16.52 12.17 -1.09
C TYR A 602 17.22 11.64 0.16
N ASN A 603 16.59 10.74 0.91
CA ASN A 603 17.17 10.15 2.12
C ASN A 603 18.42 9.29 1.84
N ASP A 604 18.51 8.64 0.67
CA ASP A 604 19.75 7.91 0.29
C ASP A 604 20.90 8.88 0.02
N LEU A 605 20.65 9.96 -0.71
CA LEU A 605 21.67 10.99 -0.96
C LEU A 605 22.15 11.66 0.33
N VAL A 606 21.24 11.90 1.28
CA VAL A 606 21.62 12.41 2.61
C VAL A 606 22.46 11.40 3.36
N PHE A 607 22.10 10.10 3.35
CA PHE A 607 22.87 9.05 3.99
C PHE A 607 24.31 8.97 3.42
N LEU A 608 24.46 9.00 2.09
CA LEU A 608 25.76 8.97 1.43
C LEU A 608 26.60 10.21 1.78
N ARG A 609 26.01 11.41 1.79
CA ARG A 609 26.71 12.63 2.23
C ARG A 609 27.18 12.55 3.69
N GLN A 610 26.32 12.03 4.59
CA GLN A 610 26.71 11.88 6.00
C GLN A 610 27.82 10.83 6.17
N ARG A 611 27.85 9.79 5.33
CA ARG A 611 28.95 8.83 5.31
C ARG A 611 30.27 9.50 4.95
N ILE A 612 30.30 10.35 3.93
CA ILE A 612 31.51 11.11 3.55
C ILE A 612 31.97 12.01 4.69
N ARG A 613 31.06 12.79 5.28
CA ARG A 613 31.39 13.69 6.41
C ARG A 613 31.94 12.93 7.62
N ARG A 614 31.35 11.78 7.93
CA ARG A 614 31.86 10.91 8.99
C ARG A 614 33.26 10.43 8.66
N ASN A 615 33.48 9.88 7.46
CA ASN A 615 34.80 9.42 7.03
C ASN A 615 35.86 10.53 7.09
N ALA A 616 35.53 11.76 6.69
CA ALA A 616 36.40 12.94 6.82
C ALA A 616 36.75 13.25 8.28
N ALA A 617 35.75 13.28 9.17
CA ALA A 617 35.97 13.52 10.60
C ALA A 617 36.86 12.43 11.24
N ASN A 618 36.78 11.19 10.75
CA ASN A 618 37.61 10.10 11.26
C ASN A 618 39.07 10.27 10.87
N ILE A 619 39.32 10.71 9.63
CA ILE A 619 40.67 11.07 9.17
C ILE A 619 41.22 12.18 10.06
N GLU A 620 40.43 13.22 10.35
CA GLU A 620 40.85 14.31 11.23
C GLU A 620 41.21 13.82 12.65
N VAL A 621 40.38 12.96 13.25
CA VAL A 621 40.66 12.36 14.55
C VAL A 621 41.93 11.50 14.53
N ALA A 622 42.15 10.73 13.46
CA ALA A 622 43.35 9.91 13.32
C ALA A 622 44.62 10.77 13.19
N LEU A 623 44.57 11.84 12.42
CA LEU A 623 45.66 12.81 12.31
C LEU A 623 45.94 13.50 13.66
N GLN A 624 44.90 13.87 14.41
CA GLN A 624 45.04 14.45 15.74
C GLN A 624 45.71 13.47 16.73
N ARG A 625 45.33 12.18 16.70
CA ARG A 625 45.98 11.13 17.52
C ARG A 625 47.47 10.99 17.20
N ARG A 626 47.85 11.08 15.92
CA ARG A 626 49.27 11.07 15.51
C ARG A 626 50.02 12.27 16.05
N PHE A 627 49.43 13.47 15.99
CA PHE A 627 50.01 14.66 16.62
C PHE A 627 50.22 14.47 18.13
N ASP A 628 49.27 13.84 18.83
CA ASP A 628 49.39 13.54 20.26
C ASP A 628 50.47 12.50 20.56
N LEU A 629 50.67 11.49 19.69
CA LEU A 629 51.79 10.55 19.78
C LEU A 629 53.15 11.25 19.66
N ILE A 630 53.29 12.21 18.73
CA ILE A 630 54.51 13.01 18.59
C ILE A 630 54.77 13.82 19.87
N ASN A 631 53.74 14.43 20.46
CA ASN A 631 53.86 15.14 21.73
C ASN A 631 54.36 14.21 22.86
N ASN A 632 53.85 12.97 22.90
CA ASN A 632 54.30 11.97 23.88
C ASN A 632 55.74 11.54 23.63
N LEU A 633 56.18 11.37 22.38
CA LEU A 633 57.59 11.12 22.05
C LEU A 633 58.49 12.24 22.59
N VAL A 634 58.13 13.51 22.35
CA VAL A 634 58.93 14.65 22.83
C VAL A 634 59.08 14.62 24.35
N ARG A 635 58.00 14.29 25.08
CA ARG A 635 58.01 14.16 26.55
C ARG A 635 58.92 13.02 27.01
N THR A 636 58.84 11.86 26.35
CA THR A 636 59.72 10.72 26.62
C THR A 636 61.17 11.08 26.37
N VAL A 637 61.51 11.57 25.18
CA VAL A 637 62.90 11.92 24.83
C VAL A 637 63.44 12.98 25.78
N LYS A 638 62.60 13.90 26.31
CA LYS A 638 63.00 14.86 27.36
C LYS A 638 63.31 14.21 28.70
N ALA A 639 62.57 13.18 29.10
CA ALA A 639 62.78 12.48 30.35
C ALA A 639 64.06 11.62 30.34
N TYR A 640 64.43 11.06 29.17
CA TYR A 640 65.60 10.20 29.01
C TYR A 640 66.85 10.92 28.47
N GLY A 641 66.66 12.04 27.77
CA GLY A 641 67.72 12.77 27.06
C GLY A 641 68.44 13.81 27.91
N GLN A 642 69.09 13.40 29.00
CA GLN A 642 70.04 14.28 29.69
C GLN A 642 71.30 14.58 28.84
N TYR A 643 71.53 13.86 27.73
CA TYR A 643 72.79 13.91 26.97
C TYR A 643 72.68 14.24 25.46
N GLU A 644 71.50 14.46 24.87
CA GLU A 644 71.37 14.68 23.42
C GLU A 644 70.57 15.95 23.04
N LYS A 645 71.28 17.10 22.98
CA LYS A 645 70.70 18.40 22.63
C LYS A 645 70.26 18.48 21.15
N GLU A 646 71.01 17.89 20.23
CA GLU A 646 70.73 18.03 18.79
C GLU A 646 69.42 17.35 18.39
N LEU A 647 69.17 16.13 18.88
CA LEU A 647 67.91 15.40 18.68
C LEU A 647 66.73 16.17 19.27
N MET A 648 66.90 16.72 20.49
CA MET A 648 65.87 17.50 21.16
C MET A 648 65.49 18.76 20.38
N GLU A 649 66.47 19.48 19.84
CA GLU A 649 66.24 20.68 19.04
C GLU A 649 65.50 20.36 17.74
N ARG A 650 65.89 19.30 17.02
CA ARG A 650 65.20 18.87 15.79
C ARG A 650 63.75 18.47 16.07
N ILE A 651 63.51 17.60 17.05
CA ILE A 651 62.15 17.16 17.41
C ILE A 651 61.28 18.34 17.89
N THR A 652 61.86 19.28 18.64
CA THR A 652 61.13 20.47 19.12
C THR A 652 60.77 21.42 17.97
N ARG A 653 61.66 21.59 16.97
CA ARG A 653 61.37 22.36 15.75
C ARG A 653 60.24 21.72 14.95
N TYR A 654 60.35 20.42 14.66
CA TYR A 654 59.30 19.65 13.97
C TYR A 654 57.95 19.76 14.67
N ARG A 655 57.91 19.62 16.00
CA ARG A 655 56.69 19.83 16.79
C ARG A 655 56.11 21.23 16.60
N SER A 656 56.95 22.26 16.61
CA SER A 656 56.50 23.65 16.46
C SER A 656 55.91 23.93 15.07
N ASP A 657 56.47 23.32 14.04
CA ASP A 657 56.02 23.49 12.66
C ASP A 657 54.76 22.67 12.39
N LEU A 658 54.70 21.42 12.85
CA LEU A 658 53.49 20.60 12.84
C LEU A 658 52.34 21.27 13.62
N GLN A 659 52.63 21.90 14.77
CA GLN A 659 51.61 22.62 15.54
C GLN A 659 51.05 23.83 14.80
N LYS A 660 51.87 24.54 14.00
CA LYS A 660 51.38 25.63 13.14
C LYS A 660 50.46 25.09 12.05
N LEU A 661 50.83 23.97 11.43
CA LEU A 661 50.04 23.35 10.37
C LEU A 661 48.69 22.81 10.86
N VAL A 662 48.63 22.24 12.07
CA VAL A 662 47.36 21.85 12.72
C VAL A 662 46.45 23.08 12.91
N ARG A 663 47.00 24.21 13.38
CA ARG A 663 46.22 25.46 13.57
C ARG A 663 45.71 26.06 12.26
N GLN A 664 46.41 25.82 11.16
CA GLN A 664 46.04 26.28 9.83
C GLN A 664 45.08 25.31 9.11
N ALA A 665 44.71 24.20 9.76
CA ALA A 665 43.91 23.11 9.17
C ALA A 665 44.49 22.57 7.85
N ASN A 666 45.82 22.69 7.65
CA ASN A 666 46.49 22.25 6.43
C ASN A 666 47.05 20.83 6.60
N MET A 667 46.15 19.85 6.63
CA MET A 667 46.46 18.45 6.96
C MET A 667 47.33 17.75 5.91
N ALA A 668 47.28 18.19 4.64
CA ALA A 668 48.13 17.65 3.58
C ALA A 668 49.61 17.97 3.82
N GLN A 669 49.93 19.26 4.05
CA GLN A 669 51.29 19.68 4.38
C GLN A 669 51.76 19.13 5.74
N TRP A 670 50.84 18.95 6.69
CA TRP A 670 51.13 18.34 7.98
C TRP A 670 51.65 16.91 7.83
N SER A 671 50.97 16.10 7.02
CA SER A 671 51.35 14.70 6.77
C SER A 671 52.73 14.60 6.10
N GLU A 672 53.05 15.52 5.18
CA GLU A 672 54.35 15.54 4.49
C GLU A 672 55.50 15.93 5.43
N GLN A 673 55.31 16.94 6.28
CA GLN A 673 56.30 17.31 7.29
C GLN A 673 56.50 16.24 8.37
N GLU A 674 55.43 15.54 8.76
CA GLU A 674 55.52 14.44 9.71
C GLU A 674 56.32 13.27 9.13
N LYS A 675 56.12 12.91 7.86
CA LYS A 675 56.93 11.88 7.18
C LYS A 675 58.41 12.25 7.16
N ALA A 676 58.73 13.51 6.87
CA ALA A 676 60.10 14.01 6.93
C ALA A 676 60.68 13.90 8.35
N MET A 677 59.94 14.32 9.37
CA MET A 677 60.34 14.15 10.77
C MET A 677 60.58 12.68 11.13
N ALA A 678 59.64 11.78 10.79
CA ALA A 678 59.74 10.37 11.11
C ALA A 678 60.97 9.72 10.43
N GLY A 679 61.27 10.11 9.18
CA GLY A 679 62.47 9.71 8.47
C GLY A 679 63.75 10.17 9.17
N ASP A 680 63.81 11.44 9.59
CA ASP A 680 64.92 12.00 10.34
C ASP A 680 65.13 11.30 11.69
N VAL A 681 64.06 11.06 12.43
CA VAL A 681 64.14 10.36 13.73
C VAL A 681 64.57 8.90 13.53
N ARG A 682 64.17 8.24 12.42
CA ARG A 682 64.62 6.89 12.08
C ARG A 682 66.12 6.87 11.76
N MET A 683 66.58 7.80 10.93
CA MET A 683 68.00 7.96 10.59
C MET A 683 68.85 8.22 11.84
N LEU A 684 68.38 9.09 12.74
CA LEU A 684 69.05 9.37 14.00
C LEU A 684 69.01 8.13 14.92
N ALA A 685 67.88 7.42 15.02
CA ALA A 685 67.83 6.18 15.81
C ALA A 685 68.82 5.10 15.31
N GLU A 686 69.08 5.03 14.00
CA GLU A 686 70.10 4.13 13.43
C GLU A 686 71.54 4.58 13.76
N GLN A 687 71.80 5.89 13.86
CA GLN A 687 73.09 6.43 14.25
C GLN A 687 73.42 6.24 15.74
N TYR A 688 72.40 6.02 16.59
CA TYR A 688 72.54 5.88 18.04
C TYR A 688 71.96 4.54 18.55
N PRO A 689 72.74 3.44 18.54
CA PRO A 689 72.29 2.10 18.95
C PRO A 689 71.71 2.04 20.37
N GLU A 690 72.18 2.89 21.29
CA GLU A 690 71.67 2.96 22.68
C GLU A 690 70.24 3.51 22.77
N LEU A 691 69.84 4.44 21.89
CA LEU A 691 68.44 4.86 21.75
C LEU A 691 67.60 3.78 21.06
N HIS A 692 68.16 3.06 20.10
CA HIS A 692 67.44 2.02 19.37
C HIS A 692 67.07 0.82 20.25
N GLN A 693 67.93 0.47 21.23
CA GLN A 693 67.67 -0.60 22.21
C GLN A 693 66.60 -0.22 23.25
N GLN A 694 66.20 1.05 23.34
CA GLN A 694 65.08 1.42 24.19
C GLN A 694 63.76 0.95 23.59
N LYS A 695 63.12 0.02 24.30
CA LYS A 695 61.79 -0.52 24.01
C LYS A 695 60.75 0.57 23.73
N LEU A 696 60.87 1.77 24.30
CA LEU A 696 59.91 2.86 24.09
C LEU A 696 60.02 3.52 22.70
N ILE A 697 61.23 3.66 22.15
CA ILE A 697 61.45 4.28 20.83
C ILE A 697 61.07 3.31 19.72
N SER A 698 61.44 2.04 19.87
CA SER A 698 61.00 0.98 18.95
C SER A 698 59.47 0.83 18.95
N GLN A 699 58.83 0.91 20.12
CA GLN A 699 57.37 0.93 20.24
C GLN A 699 56.76 2.17 19.59
N PHE A 700 57.36 3.36 19.75
CA PHE A 700 56.88 4.57 19.07
C PHE A 700 56.92 4.43 17.55
N MET A 701 58.03 3.96 16.98
CA MET A 701 58.17 3.78 15.53
C MET A 701 57.15 2.78 14.98
N ALA A 702 56.98 1.62 15.65
CA ALA A 702 55.96 0.65 15.29
C ALA A 702 54.53 1.23 15.40
N THR A 703 54.28 2.05 16.43
CA THR A 703 52.99 2.74 16.59
C THR A 703 52.77 3.75 15.46
N LEU A 704 53.77 4.54 15.08
CA LEU A 704 53.66 5.52 13.99
C LEU A 704 53.43 4.87 12.63
N GLU A 705 54.13 3.77 12.33
CA GLU A 705 53.93 2.98 11.12
C GLU A 705 52.52 2.35 11.05
N SER A 706 52.03 1.81 12.17
CA SER A 706 50.65 1.30 12.24
C SER A 706 49.61 2.42 12.07
N GLN A 707 49.85 3.62 12.62
CA GLN A 707 48.97 4.77 12.40
C GLN A 707 49.01 5.28 10.94
N GLU A 708 50.15 5.21 10.25
CA GLU A 708 50.22 5.56 8.81
C GLU A 708 49.40 4.59 7.97
N THR A 709 49.59 3.29 8.19
CA THR A 709 48.79 2.26 7.51
C THR A 709 47.30 2.47 7.77
N TYR A 710 46.95 2.81 9.01
CA TYR A 710 45.57 3.10 9.41
C TYR A 710 44.98 4.35 8.72
N VAL A 711 45.74 5.45 8.64
CA VAL A 711 45.30 6.66 7.92
C VAL A 711 45.14 6.39 6.42
N SER A 712 46.02 5.59 5.82
CA SER A 712 45.89 5.17 4.41
C SER A 712 44.55 4.47 4.16
N LEU A 713 44.22 3.46 4.98
CA LEU A 713 42.94 2.75 4.88
C LEU A 713 41.73 3.69 5.03
N MET A 714 41.81 4.67 5.93
CA MET A 714 40.74 5.67 6.08
C MET A 714 40.56 6.57 4.85
N ARG A 715 41.66 6.93 4.16
CA ARG A 715 41.60 7.71 2.92
C ARG A 715 40.99 6.91 1.78
N ASP A 716 41.34 5.64 1.66
CA ASP A 716 40.74 4.74 0.68
C ASP A 716 39.22 4.65 0.88
N GLY A 717 38.77 4.37 2.11
CA GLY A 717 37.32 4.33 2.40
C GLY A 717 36.60 5.69 2.29
N TYR A 718 37.31 6.82 2.43
CA TYR A 718 36.76 8.14 2.12
C TYR A 718 36.58 8.31 0.61
N ASN A 719 37.60 7.97 -0.18
CA ASN A 719 37.57 8.07 -1.64
C ASN A 719 36.48 7.17 -2.25
N ASP A 720 36.32 5.94 -1.76
CA ASP A 720 35.24 5.03 -2.17
C ASP A 720 33.84 5.61 -1.88
N ALA A 721 33.69 6.27 -0.72
CA ALA A 721 32.43 6.91 -0.34
C ALA A 721 32.12 8.13 -1.23
N VAL A 722 33.15 8.92 -1.57
CA VAL A 722 33.04 10.05 -2.51
C VAL A 722 32.67 9.56 -3.90
N GLU A 723 33.33 8.52 -4.42
CA GLU A 723 33.04 7.92 -5.73
C GLU A 723 31.59 7.44 -5.81
N THR A 724 31.14 6.69 -4.80
CA THR A 724 29.76 6.18 -4.73
C THR A 724 28.75 7.33 -4.73
N TYR A 725 28.98 8.37 -3.93
CA TYR A 725 28.11 9.53 -3.86
C TYR A 725 28.09 10.35 -5.15
N GLN A 726 29.26 10.62 -5.75
CA GLN A 726 29.39 11.32 -7.03
C GLN A 726 28.65 10.58 -8.14
N SER A 727 28.88 9.27 -8.25
CA SER A 727 28.19 8.41 -9.23
C SER A 727 26.66 8.46 -9.06
N ARG A 728 26.16 8.52 -7.81
CA ARG A 728 24.73 8.62 -7.53
C ARG A 728 24.15 9.99 -7.89
N ILE A 729 24.80 11.10 -7.55
CA ILE A 729 24.27 12.44 -7.89
C ILE A 729 24.29 12.73 -9.40
N GLU A 730 25.05 11.96 -10.19
CA GLU A 730 25.12 12.07 -11.64
C GLU A 730 24.18 11.12 -12.39
N ALA A 731 23.68 10.07 -11.72
CA ALA A 731 22.78 9.07 -12.33
C ALA A 731 21.30 9.47 -12.27
N PHE A 732 20.53 9.13 -13.30
CA PHE A 732 19.06 9.27 -13.27
C PHE A 732 18.43 8.15 -12.39
N PRO A 733 17.45 8.45 -11.51
CA PRO A 733 16.73 9.73 -11.34
C PRO A 733 17.33 10.70 -10.30
N ASP A 734 18.35 10.27 -9.55
CA ASP A 734 18.97 11.05 -8.47
C ASP A 734 19.51 12.41 -8.94
N LEU A 735 19.95 12.51 -10.20
CA LEU A 735 20.38 13.74 -10.88
C LEU A 735 19.37 14.89 -10.76
N ILE A 736 18.07 14.62 -10.89
CA ILE A 736 17.03 15.64 -10.83
C ILE A 736 16.95 16.20 -9.40
N LEU A 737 16.96 15.30 -8.41
CA LEU A 737 16.91 15.66 -6.99
C LEU A 737 18.19 16.37 -6.57
N ALA A 738 19.35 15.91 -7.05
CA ALA A 738 20.64 16.52 -6.77
C ALA A 738 20.69 17.97 -7.24
N LYS A 739 20.23 18.25 -8.47
CA LYS A 739 20.12 19.62 -9.00
C LYS A 739 19.12 20.47 -8.23
N MET A 740 17.92 19.95 -7.96
CA MET A 740 16.85 20.68 -7.28
C MET A 740 17.20 21.05 -5.83
N PHE A 741 17.84 20.13 -5.09
CA PHE A 741 18.22 20.32 -3.68
C PHE A 741 19.69 20.73 -3.48
N ARG A 742 20.40 21.06 -4.56
CA ARG A 742 21.80 21.55 -4.54
C ARG A 742 22.79 20.58 -3.87
N PHE A 743 22.67 19.28 -4.15
CA PHE A 743 23.72 18.32 -3.81
C PHE A 743 24.95 18.59 -4.69
N LYS A 744 26.10 18.87 -4.05
CA LYS A 744 27.37 19.16 -4.71
C LYS A 744 28.31 17.97 -4.59
N ALA A 745 29.17 17.78 -5.58
CA ALA A 745 30.28 16.85 -5.51
C ALA A 745 31.29 17.27 -4.41
N GLU A 746 31.84 16.30 -3.70
CA GLU A 746 32.93 16.48 -2.73
C GLU A 746 34.26 16.07 -3.38
N ALA A 747 35.40 16.62 -2.93
CA ALA A 747 36.70 16.35 -3.53
C ALA A 747 37.34 15.06 -2.99
N TYR A 748 38.10 14.35 -3.82
CA TYR A 748 38.92 13.21 -3.39
C TYR A 748 40.08 13.68 -2.50
N THR A 749 40.47 12.83 -1.54
CA THR A 749 41.71 13.03 -0.76
C THR A 749 42.88 12.32 -1.43
N ALA A 750 44.04 13.00 -1.46
CA ALA A 750 45.28 12.49 -2.04
C ALA A 750 46.03 11.49 -1.14
#